data_AF-A0A9W3SIZ8-F1
#
_entry.id   AF-A0A9W3SIZ8-F1
#
_cell.length_a   1.000
_cell.length_b   1.000
_cell.length_c   1.000
_cell.angle_alpha   90.00
_cell.angle_beta   90.00
_cell.angle_gamma   90.00
#
_symmetry.space_group_name_H-M   'P 1'
#
loop_
_entity.id
_entity.type
_entity.pdbx_description
1 polymer ?
#
loop_
_entity_poly.entity_id
_entity_poly.type
_entity_poly.pdbx_seq_one_letter_code
_entity_poly.pdbx_strand_id
1 'polypeptide(L)'
;MKVKIINKVYMCLITGLIGNQIGSNFHSSHAYAYQTDSQICCTVDDNQEFMGYYFTDKQFKDMVLMGQTQNGKLLVTKEEVKDLLNAEQQNIQSARWMGYIKPSESGEYTFSTSSNEHVIMQVDNKTVIDRSLMQNKIQLEKGKIYEIKIEYLPQLSNSKSSLVNLQLFWETSTINKEVIPKQNRLTPDFSRKQHQDKLIPDENLFTGSTINHRVSRSLSEKDEHLDTDDDSIPDVWEENGYTIQRKMAVKWDDTHAEKGYKKYRSNPYEAHTAGDPYTDYEKASGKIDGATKKEAQNPLVAAYPNIGVKMESLVISKNQESTALYGEGTNHTVGARTSNSKTLETSEGISTTASANLSASLMPSLTVNTSITSTFNQSQSSTAIMEKENSSTWERNWSQTIGIQTGEAAYLGARLRYTNIGTAPAYKVKPTISLGIGKNATLATIKAKENQIANRINPDETYPDLSSLPILLNKIDDFGTMPISINIDQLSELEQRKRVQLDSTQYDAMVAGKGRLSHEEWNGYINEINYKTARLVFINPKQEVERRIAAPVDLEDPENAYPDITVDEALSIAVDDFKETADKGFQYGSYIFESLHFIYDEATAETVEKQARKQLNGKIDPMKLKLQAKMNIQITPKGWVTNQKTGEKYYYDEKGIKVTDTHIIEGKQYYFDKDGVLQNILFKLGSYFGKLIFSVEEDTLHAEAEDGGKGIGHFSKKWNVYSDDNLITQFDEKTPTAVVASTINQLNIKGSSFRIAPEVLVQTSHDGKI
;
A
#
# COMPACT_ATOMS: atom_id res chain seq x y z
N MET A 1 8.60 63.25 13.50
CA MET A 1 8.38 63.66 12.09
C MET A 1 8.03 62.44 11.26
N LYS A 2 7.12 62.64 10.30
CA LYS A 2 6.71 61.76 9.17
C LYS A 2 7.90 60.97 8.59
N VAL A 3 7.83 59.65 8.40
CA VAL A 3 7.07 58.90 7.37
C VAL A 3 7.43 59.30 5.94
N LYS A 4 8.00 58.35 5.17
CA LYS A 4 7.77 58.19 3.72
C LYS A 4 8.30 56.84 3.20
N ILE A 5 7.39 55.89 2.99
CA ILE A 5 7.45 54.97 1.85
C ILE A 5 6.18 55.26 1.04
N ILE A 6 6.31 55.36 -0.28
CA ILE A 6 5.21 55.76 -1.17
C ILE A 6 4.79 54.54 -1.98
N ASN A 7 3.56 54.06 -1.73
CA ASN A 7 2.79 53.36 -2.74
C ASN A 7 1.72 54.31 -3.28
N LYS A 8 1.54 54.34 -4.60
CA LYS A 8 0.49 55.11 -5.27
C LYS A 8 -0.52 54.15 -5.90
N VAL A 9 -1.78 54.33 -5.54
CA VAL A 9 -2.94 53.67 -6.15
C VAL A 9 -3.59 54.64 -7.14
N TYR A 10 -4.04 54.13 -8.29
CA TYR A 10 -5.17 54.65 -9.06
C TYR A 10 -6.07 53.44 -9.33
N MET A 11 -7.24 53.30 -8.69
CA MET A 11 -8.51 53.99 -8.98
C MET A 11 -8.99 53.84 -10.44
N CYS A 12 -10.00 52.99 -10.62
CA CYS A 12 -11.07 53.24 -11.58
C CYS A 12 -12.41 52.93 -10.91
N LEU A 13 -13.38 53.83 -11.07
CA LEU A 13 -14.70 53.80 -10.43
C LEU A 13 -15.75 53.27 -11.42
N ILE A 14 -16.64 52.39 -10.97
CA ILE A 14 -17.97 52.23 -11.58
C ILE A 14 -19.03 52.25 -10.48
N THR A 15 -20.01 53.14 -10.65
CA THR A 15 -21.13 53.41 -9.74
C THR A 15 -22.34 52.49 -10.02
N GLY A 16 -23.09 52.09 -8.99
CA GLY A 16 -24.22 51.15 -9.08
C GLY A 16 -25.62 51.77 -9.04
N LEU A 17 -26.58 51.01 -8.44
CA LEU A 17 -28.07 51.10 -8.48
C LEU A 17 -28.66 50.25 -9.64
N ILE A 18 -29.70 49.39 -9.51
CA ILE A 18 -30.77 49.12 -8.52
C ILE A 18 -31.02 47.58 -8.46
N GLY A 19 -31.50 46.89 -7.40
CA GLY A 19 -31.79 47.26 -6.01
C GLY A 19 -33.20 46.87 -5.47
N ASN A 20 -33.46 45.63 -5.01
CA ASN A 20 -34.67 45.29 -4.21
C ASN A 20 -34.50 44.03 -3.31
N GLN A 21 -35.26 43.96 -2.20
CA GLN A 21 -35.20 42.89 -1.17
C GLN A 21 -36.18 41.73 -1.45
N ILE A 22 -35.76 40.47 -1.16
CA ILE A 22 -36.47 39.49 -0.30
C ILE A 22 -35.37 38.63 0.37
N GLY A 23 -35.51 38.26 1.65
CA GLY A 23 -34.50 37.50 2.39
C GLY A 23 -34.93 36.10 2.84
N SER A 24 -33.95 35.20 2.99
CA SER A 24 -33.99 34.05 3.90
C SER A 24 -32.56 33.56 4.19
N ASN A 25 -32.39 32.85 5.31
CA ASN A 25 -31.08 32.56 5.93
C ASN A 25 -30.20 31.59 5.10
N PHE A 26 -28.90 31.87 5.01
CA PHE A 26 -27.85 30.83 4.92
C PHE A 26 -26.55 31.27 5.59
N HIS A 27 -25.82 30.33 6.21
CA HIS A 27 -24.54 30.59 6.86
C HIS A 27 -23.44 30.89 5.84
N SER A 28 -22.57 31.85 6.19
CA SER A 28 -21.43 32.28 5.35
C SER A 28 -20.23 31.34 5.48
N SER A 29 -20.03 30.44 4.53
CA SER A 29 -18.69 29.92 4.21
C SER A 29 -17.92 31.00 3.45
N HIS A 30 -16.73 31.37 3.95
CA HIS A 30 -15.85 32.32 3.26
C HIS A 30 -15.07 31.58 2.16
N ALA A 31 -15.67 31.48 0.97
CA ALA A 31 -14.96 31.02 -0.23
C ALA A 31 -14.01 32.12 -0.73
N TYR A 32 -12.70 31.89 -0.64
CA TYR A 32 -11.71 32.68 -1.38
C TYR A 32 -11.83 32.32 -2.86
N ALA A 33 -12.58 33.13 -3.61
CA ALA A 33 -12.67 33.01 -5.05
C ALA A 33 -11.33 33.41 -5.69
N TYR A 34 -10.47 32.43 -5.98
CA TYR A 34 -9.40 32.62 -6.97
C TYR A 34 -10.06 32.77 -8.33
N GLN A 35 -9.87 33.95 -8.93
CA GLN A 35 -10.37 34.27 -10.25
C GLN A 35 -9.49 33.55 -11.28
N THR A 36 -9.97 32.43 -11.80
CA THR A 36 -9.29 31.65 -12.83
C THR A 36 -9.42 32.33 -14.19
N ASP A 37 -8.35 33.00 -14.63
CA ASP A 37 -8.15 33.26 -16.05
C ASP A 37 -7.90 31.91 -16.75
N SER A 38 -8.93 31.40 -17.42
CA SER A 38 -8.90 30.15 -18.16
C SER A 38 -8.15 30.30 -19.50
N GLN A 39 -6.84 30.47 -19.42
CA GLN A 39 -5.98 29.90 -20.46
C GLN A 39 -5.96 28.39 -20.28
N ILE A 40 -6.34 27.65 -21.32
CA ILE A 40 -6.09 26.21 -21.43
C ILE A 40 -4.58 26.04 -21.60
N CYS A 41 -3.86 26.02 -20.47
CA CYS A 41 -2.46 25.63 -20.43
C CYS A 41 -2.43 24.11 -20.42
N CYS A 42 -1.93 23.51 -21.49
CA CYS A 42 -1.63 22.08 -21.49
C CYS A 42 -0.79 21.76 -20.24
N THR A 43 -1.26 20.85 -19.39
CA THR A 43 -0.40 20.24 -18.40
C THR A 43 0.62 19.42 -19.16
N VAL A 44 1.90 19.71 -18.95
CA VAL A 44 3.00 19.01 -19.60
C VAL A 44 4.02 18.71 -18.52
N ASP A 45 4.58 17.51 -18.54
CA ASP A 45 5.53 17.09 -17.53
C ASP A 45 6.89 17.80 -17.71
N ASP A 46 7.54 18.13 -16.60
CA ASP A 46 8.87 18.79 -16.57
C ASP A 46 10.00 17.86 -17.08
N ASN A 47 9.68 16.60 -17.40
CA ASN A 47 10.58 15.61 -17.98
C ASN A 47 10.89 15.91 -19.46
N GLN A 48 12.15 15.67 -19.85
CA GLN A 48 12.79 16.31 -21.01
C GLN A 48 12.94 15.38 -22.23
N GLU A 49 11.95 14.53 -22.50
CA GLU A 49 12.06 13.41 -23.46
C GLU A 49 10.86 13.37 -24.41
N PHE A 50 11.09 13.09 -25.70
CA PHE A 50 10.01 12.83 -26.67
C PHE A 50 9.60 11.36 -26.59
N MET A 51 8.29 11.10 -26.67
CA MET A 51 7.76 9.75 -26.85
C MET A 51 7.97 9.31 -28.31
N GLY A 52 8.43 8.09 -28.54
CA GLY A 52 8.65 7.51 -29.86
C GLY A 52 7.90 6.21 -30.06
N TYR A 53 7.38 6.01 -31.27
CA TYR A 53 6.65 4.81 -31.72
C TYR A 53 7.33 4.29 -32.99
N TYR A 54 7.54 2.98 -33.07
CA TYR A 54 8.37 2.35 -34.10
C TYR A 54 7.64 1.17 -34.73
N PHE A 55 7.64 1.14 -36.06
CA PHE A 55 6.79 0.24 -36.83
C PHE A 55 7.58 -0.55 -37.88
N THR A 56 7.20 -1.80 -38.08
CA THR A 56 7.79 -2.69 -39.11
C THR A 56 7.23 -2.43 -40.51
N ASP A 57 6.17 -1.61 -40.64
CA ASP A 57 5.58 -1.17 -41.91
C ASP A 57 5.86 0.32 -42.23
N LYS A 58 5.36 0.82 -43.37
CA LYS A 58 5.55 2.21 -43.84
C LYS A 58 4.29 3.07 -43.72
N GLN A 59 3.20 2.49 -43.27
CA GLN A 59 1.88 3.09 -43.13
C GLN A 59 1.57 3.44 -41.66
N PHE A 60 2.50 3.16 -40.74
CA PHE A 60 2.44 3.44 -39.30
C PHE A 60 1.36 2.60 -38.60
N LYS A 61 1.22 1.31 -38.95
CA LYS A 61 0.16 0.42 -38.46
C LYS A 61 0.65 -0.72 -37.58
N ASP A 62 1.79 -1.31 -37.93
CA ASP A 62 2.38 -2.51 -37.34
C ASP A 62 3.39 -2.09 -36.26
N MET A 63 2.88 -1.65 -35.10
CA MET A 63 3.72 -1.13 -34.02
C MET A 63 4.37 -2.28 -33.24
N VAL A 64 5.70 -2.26 -33.15
CA VAL A 64 6.48 -3.28 -32.44
C VAL A 64 7.13 -2.76 -31.16
N LEU A 65 7.30 -1.43 -31.03
CA LEU A 65 8.05 -0.81 -29.95
C LEU A 65 7.55 0.63 -29.72
N MET A 66 7.42 1.01 -28.45
CA MET A 66 7.17 2.39 -28.01
C MET A 66 8.15 2.78 -26.91
N GLY A 67 8.36 4.08 -26.67
CA GLY A 67 9.06 4.55 -25.47
C GLY A 67 9.78 5.88 -25.60
N GLN A 68 10.24 6.39 -24.46
CA GLN A 68 10.89 7.71 -24.36
C GLN A 68 12.32 7.69 -24.93
N THR A 69 12.59 8.59 -25.87
CA THR A 69 13.93 8.72 -26.49
C THR A 69 14.91 9.43 -25.57
N GLN A 70 15.90 8.70 -25.08
CA GLN A 70 16.93 9.26 -24.22
C GLN A 70 17.93 10.13 -25.00
N ASN A 71 18.50 11.11 -24.31
CA ASN A 71 19.63 11.93 -24.79
C ASN A 71 19.36 12.92 -25.95
N GLY A 72 18.10 13.14 -26.34
CA GLY A 72 17.73 14.22 -27.28
C GLY A 72 18.15 13.98 -28.74
N LYS A 73 18.75 12.82 -29.02
CA LYS A 73 18.79 12.24 -30.36
C LYS A 73 17.63 11.26 -30.44
N LEU A 74 16.90 11.28 -31.55
CA LEU A 74 15.81 10.35 -31.82
C LEU A 74 16.41 9.02 -32.29
N LEU A 75 17.09 8.37 -31.35
CA LEU A 75 18.00 7.24 -31.54
C LEU A 75 17.53 6.06 -30.69
N VAL A 76 17.42 4.89 -31.31
CA VAL A 76 17.30 3.60 -30.65
C VAL A 76 18.40 2.70 -31.22
N THR A 77 19.12 1.99 -30.36
CA THR A 77 20.17 1.05 -30.75
C THR A 77 19.68 -0.39 -30.66
N LYS A 78 20.29 -1.29 -31.46
CA LYS A 78 19.95 -2.72 -31.41
C LYS A 78 20.31 -3.36 -30.05
N GLU A 79 21.31 -2.82 -29.36
CA GLU A 79 21.73 -3.27 -28.03
C GLU A 79 20.70 -2.90 -26.92
N GLU A 80 19.95 -1.81 -27.09
CA GLU A 80 18.91 -1.40 -26.13
C GLU A 80 17.65 -2.27 -26.19
N VAL A 81 17.38 -2.90 -27.34
CA VAL A 81 16.17 -3.69 -27.59
C VAL A 81 16.43 -5.17 -27.87
N LYS A 82 17.69 -5.63 -27.82
CA LYS A 82 18.09 -7.01 -28.19
C LYS A 82 17.32 -8.11 -27.46
N ASP A 83 16.91 -7.82 -26.23
CA ASP A 83 16.22 -8.75 -25.34
C ASP A 83 14.69 -8.60 -25.43
N LEU A 84 14.20 -7.53 -26.08
CA LEU A 84 12.78 -7.21 -26.30
C LEU A 84 12.27 -7.54 -27.72
N LEU A 85 13.11 -7.37 -28.75
CA LEU A 85 12.71 -7.52 -30.15
C LEU A 85 13.52 -8.61 -30.85
N ASN A 86 12.82 -9.49 -31.57
CA ASN A 86 13.41 -10.48 -32.44
C ASN A 86 14.02 -9.84 -33.72
N ALA A 87 14.72 -10.64 -34.54
CA ALA A 87 15.43 -10.14 -35.72
C ALA A 87 14.53 -9.54 -36.82
N GLU A 88 13.27 -9.97 -36.91
CA GLU A 88 12.27 -9.46 -37.86
C GLU A 88 11.66 -8.15 -37.35
N GLN A 89 11.25 -8.11 -36.08
CA GLN A 89 10.76 -6.91 -35.40
C GLN A 89 11.80 -5.77 -35.35
N GLN A 90 13.10 -6.08 -35.47
CA GLN A 90 14.16 -5.07 -35.59
C GLN A 90 14.24 -4.40 -36.98
N ASN A 91 13.41 -4.79 -37.95
CA ASN A 91 13.36 -4.19 -39.30
C ASN A 91 12.40 -2.99 -39.35
N ILE A 92 12.69 -1.94 -38.57
CA ILE A 92 11.85 -0.74 -38.49
C ILE A 92 11.83 0.01 -39.84
N GLN A 93 10.63 0.15 -40.42
CA GLN A 93 10.41 0.83 -41.71
C GLN A 93 9.76 2.21 -41.59
N SER A 94 9.17 2.55 -40.43
CA SER A 94 8.72 3.89 -40.10
C SER A 94 8.82 4.18 -38.59
N ALA A 95 8.93 5.46 -38.23
CA ALA A 95 8.98 5.90 -36.84
C ALA A 95 8.28 7.25 -36.66
N ARG A 96 7.57 7.42 -35.54
CA ARG A 96 6.85 8.63 -35.15
C ARG A 96 7.36 9.11 -33.79
N TRP A 97 7.45 10.43 -33.59
CA TRP A 97 7.72 11.04 -32.29
C TRP A 97 6.72 12.14 -31.95
N MET A 98 6.34 12.16 -30.68
CA MET A 98 5.37 13.08 -30.08
C MET A 98 5.96 13.75 -28.83
N GLY A 99 5.56 14.99 -28.59
CA GLY A 99 5.86 15.75 -27.38
C GLY A 99 5.87 17.24 -27.65
N TYR A 100 6.53 18.00 -26.79
CA TYR A 100 6.45 19.46 -26.83
C TYR A 100 7.82 20.11 -26.75
N ILE A 101 7.91 21.36 -27.19
CA ILE A 101 9.07 22.23 -26.95
C ILE A 101 8.68 23.51 -26.22
N LYS A 102 9.65 24.05 -25.48
CA LYS A 102 9.55 25.30 -24.73
C LYS A 102 10.76 26.19 -25.04
N PRO A 103 10.65 27.19 -25.94
CA PRO A 103 11.76 28.04 -26.33
C PRO A 103 12.34 28.85 -25.16
N SER A 104 13.67 28.97 -25.12
CA SER A 104 14.41 29.78 -24.13
C SER A 104 14.48 31.26 -24.49
N GLU A 105 14.21 31.60 -25.75
CA GLU A 105 14.14 32.96 -26.30
C GLU A 105 12.97 33.09 -27.30
N SER A 106 12.53 34.32 -27.58
CA SER A 106 11.53 34.58 -28.62
C SER A 106 12.25 34.93 -29.91
N GLY A 107 11.84 34.34 -31.04
CA GLY A 107 12.50 34.58 -32.32
C GLY A 107 11.92 33.77 -33.47
N GLU A 108 12.50 33.98 -34.66
CA GLU A 108 12.26 33.11 -35.81
C GLU A 108 13.15 31.87 -35.71
N TYR A 109 12.53 30.69 -35.60
CA TYR A 109 13.19 29.40 -35.56
C TYR A 109 13.18 28.73 -36.93
N THR A 110 14.31 28.12 -37.30
CA THR A 110 14.41 27.16 -38.41
C THR A 110 14.68 25.78 -37.82
N PHE A 111 13.80 24.81 -38.10
CA PHE A 111 13.99 23.41 -37.76
C PHE A 111 14.67 22.67 -38.91
N SER A 112 15.50 21.68 -38.58
CA SER A 112 16.02 20.73 -39.56
C SER A 112 16.32 19.39 -38.89
N THR A 113 16.41 18.33 -39.68
CA THR A 113 16.81 17.00 -39.22
C THR A 113 18.06 16.51 -39.95
N SER A 114 18.59 15.36 -39.54
CA SER A 114 19.64 14.65 -40.29
C SER A 114 19.16 14.03 -41.61
N SER A 115 17.85 13.96 -41.86
CA SER A 115 17.24 13.17 -42.96
C SER A 115 16.00 13.86 -43.56
N ASN A 116 16.04 15.18 -43.79
CA ASN A 116 14.85 15.98 -44.16
C ASN A 116 13.99 15.42 -45.30
N GLU A 117 14.61 14.88 -46.35
CA GLU A 117 13.95 14.26 -47.51
C GLU A 117 13.02 13.07 -47.15
N HIS A 118 13.14 12.56 -45.93
CA HIS A 118 12.43 11.39 -45.39
C HIS A 118 11.55 11.71 -44.18
N VAL A 119 11.42 12.98 -43.82
CA VAL A 119 10.69 13.45 -42.63
C VAL A 119 9.52 14.34 -43.03
N ILE A 120 8.41 14.21 -42.31
CA ILE A 120 7.40 15.26 -42.20
C ILE A 120 7.32 15.68 -40.73
N MET A 121 7.34 16.99 -40.48
CA MET A 121 7.31 17.56 -39.13
C MET A 121 6.29 18.69 -39.05
N GLN A 122 5.48 18.67 -37.99
CA GLN A 122 4.55 19.73 -37.62
C GLN A 122 4.94 20.36 -36.29
N VAL A 123 4.66 21.66 -36.16
CA VAL A 123 4.70 22.43 -34.91
C VAL A 123 3.36 23.12 -34.75
N ASP A 124 2.64 22.89 -33.63
CA ASP A 124 1.23 23.31 -33.45
C ASP A 124 0.36 23.03 -34.69
N ASN A 125 0.38 21.78 -35.16
CA ASN A 125 -0.31 21.30 -36.38
C ASN A 125 0.04 22.03 -37.70
N LYS A 126 1.02 22.94 -37.71
CA LYS A 126 1.57 23.57 -38.91
C LYS A 126 2.79 22.80 -39.42
N THR A 127 2.71 22.27 -40.64
CA THR A 127 3.86 21.60 -41.28
C THR A 127 5.03 22.57 -41.50
N VAL A 128 6.19 22.22 -40.95
CA VAL A 128 7.45 22.99 -41.04
C VAL A 128 8.51 22.28 -41.90
N ILE A 129 8.47 20.95 -41.96
CA ILE A 129 9.28 20.12 -42.85
C ILE A 129 8.33 19.19 -43.59
N ASP A 130 8.42 19.16 -44.92
CA ASP A 130 7.77 18.16 -45.77
C ASP A 130 8.80 17.67 -46.80
N ARG A 131 9.47 16.56 -46.49
CA ARG A 131 10.41 15.84 -47.39
C ARG A 131 11.41 16.76 -48.10
N SER A 132 11.89 17.79 -47.42
CA SER A 132 12.75 18.85 -47.97
C SER A 132 13.28 19.76 -46.86
N LEU A 133 14.23 20.67 -47.17
CA LEU A 133 14.62 21.74 -46.25
C LEU A 133 13.45 22.67 -45.90
N MET A 134 13.37 23.11 -44.63
CA MET A 134 12.35 24.05 -44.15
C MET A 134 12.36 25.36 -44.96
N GLN A 135 11.26 25.66 -45.65
CA GLN A 135 11.16 26.79 -46.57
C GLN A 135 10.82 28.12 -45.87
N ASN A 136 10.06 28.06 -44.79
CA ASN A 136 9.59 29.23 -44.05
C ASN A 136 9.90 29.06 -42.57
N LYS A 137 10.53 30.05 -41.94
CA LYS A 137 10.76 30.05 -40.49
C LYS A 137 9.43 30.11 -39.72
N ILE A 138 9.46 29.68 -38.45
CA ILE A 138 8.32 29.78 -37.54
C ILE A 138 8.65 30.71 -36.37
N GLN A 139 7.74 31.65 -36.08
CA GLN A 139 7.88 32.54 -34.93
C GLN A 139 7.48 31.80 -33.66
N LEU A 140 8.42 31.68 -32.71
CA LEU A 140 8.15 31.11 -31.39
C LEU A 140 8.40 32.15 -30.29
N GLU A 141 7.75 31.95 -29.15
CA GLU A 141 7.77 32.83 -27.98
C GLU A 141 8.44 32.14 -26.79
N LYS A 142 9.30 32.88 -26.07
CA LYS A 142 9.98 32.41 -24.87
C LYS A 142 9.00 31.88 -23.84
N GLY A 143 9.22 30.64 -23.39
CA GLY A 143 8.48 30.01 -22.30
C GLY A 143 7.09 29.51 -22.67
N LYS A 144 6.57 29.82 -23.87
CA LYS A 144 5.35 29.20 -24.40
C LYS A 144 5.66 27.75 -24.83
N ILE A 145 4.67 26.89 -24.69
CA ILE A 145 4.77 25.47 -25.07
C ILE A 145 4.16 25.30 -26.46
N TYR A 146 4.84 24.53 -27.31
CA TYR A 146 4.40 24.18 -28.67
C TYR A 146 4.46 22.67 -28.87
N GLU A 147 3.44 22.10 -29.50
CA GLU A 147 3.41 20.67 -29.84
C GLU A 147 4.35 20.36 -31.01
N ILE A 148 5.00 19.20 -30.97
CA ILE A 148 5.80 18.64 -32.05
C ILE A 148 5.31 17.24 -32.39
N LYS A 149 5.04 17.03 -33.68
CA LYS A 149 4.74 15.75 -34.31
C LYS A 149 5.75 15.52 -35.43
N ILE A 150 6.52 14.44 -35.36
CA ILE A 150 7.56 14.07 -36.34
C ILE A 150 7.26 12.67 -36.85
N GLU A 151 7.21 12.50 -38.16
CA GLU A 151 7.16 11.18 -38.80
C GLU A 151 8.33 11.00 -39.75
N TYR A 152 8.89 9.80 -39.76
CA TYR A 152 10.11 9.45 -40.48
C TYR A 152 9.98 8.11 -41.17
N LEU A 153 10.44 8.04 -42.41
CA LEU A 153 10.62 6.81 -43.18
C LEU A 153 12.13 6.53 -43.32
N PRO A 154 12.76 5.78 -42.40
CA PRO A 154 14.17 5.45 -42.48
C PRO A 154 14.57 4.90 -43.84
N GLN A 155 15.65 5.44 -44.42
CA GLN A 155 16.38 4.67 -45.43
C GLN A 155 16.94 3.41 -44.77
N LEU A 156 16.80 2.26 -45.44
CA LEU A 156 17.35 0.97 -44.99
C LEU A 156 18.86 1.09 -44.77
N SER A 157 19.26 1.30 -43.51
CA SER A 157 20.65 1.50 -43.16
C SER A 157 21.28 0.16 -42.80
N ASN A 158 22.40 -0.18 -43.44
CA ASN A 158 23.24 -1.33 -43.07
C ASN A 158 24.00 -1.10 -41.74
N SER A 159 23.50 -0.23 -40.85
CA SER A 159 24.09 -0.01 -39.52
C SER A 159 23.99 -1.29 -38.70
N LYS A 160 25.14 -1.78 -38.24
CA LYS A 160 25.21 -2.94 -37.37
C LYS A 160 24.73 -2.64 -35.94
N SER A 161 24.65 -1.37 -35.54
CA SER A 161 24.41 -0.96 -34.15
C SER A 161 23.15 -0.10 -33.94
N SER A 162 22.71 0.68 -34.93
CA SER A 162 21.50 1.52 -34.82
C SER A 162 20.26 0.78 -35.32
N LEU A 163 19.15 0.94 -34.62
CA LEU A 163 17.82 0.52 -35.06
C LEU A 163 17.18 1.66 -35.85
N VAL A 164 17.03 2.82 -35.21
CA VAL A 164 16.59 4.09 -35.80
C VAL A 164 17.54 5.19 -35.34
N ASN A 165 17.91 6.11 -36.23
CA ASN A 165 18.80 7.23 -35.91
C ASN A 165 18.37 8.47 -36.68
N LEU A 166 17.70 9.39 -35.99
CA LEU A 166 17.34 10.71 -36.49
C LEU A 166 17.83 11.76 -35.47
N GLN A 167 18.35 12.89 -35.96
CA GLN A 167 18.72 14.02 -35.10
C GLN A 167 17.87 15.22 -35.47
N LEU A 168 17.31 15.89 -34.46
CA LEU A 168 16.46 17.07 -34.60
C LEU A 168 17.24 18.31 -34.14
N PHE A 169 17.31 19.31 -35.02
CA PHE A 169 18.06 20.54 -34.82
C PHE A 169 17.15 21.76 -34.91
N TRP A 170 17.55 22.82 -34.23
CA TRP A 170 16.99 24.16 -34.40
C TRP A 170 18.10 25.21 -34.55
N GLU A 171 17.76 26.36 -35.11
CA GLU A 171 18.61 27.56 -35.18
C GLU A 171 17.74 28.83 -35.15
N THR A 172 18.30 29.93 -34.64
CA THR A 172 17.70 31.28 -34.64
C THR A 172 18.75 32.28 -35.14
N SER A 173 18.46 33.59 -35.07
CA SER A 173 19.48 34.64 -35.25
C SER A 173 20.59 34.64 -34.18
N THR A 174 20.36 33.97 -33.06
CA THR A 174 21.14 34.04 -31.81
C THR A 174 21.63 32.67 -31.34
N ILE A 175 20.91 31.61 -31.68
CA ILE A 175 21.27 30.20 -31.47
C ILE A 175 21.81 29.64 -32.78
N ASN A 176 23.11 29.33 -32.81
CA ASN A 176 23.71 28.54 -33.89
C ASN A 176 23.08 27.15 -33.95
N LYS A 177 23.03 26.54 -35.14
CA LYS A 177 22.47 25.20 -35.35
C LYS A 177 22.97 24.17 -34.33
N GLU A 178 22.05 23.74 -33.46
CA GLU A 178 22.29 22.77 -32.39
C GLU A 178 21.18 21.73 -32.33
N VAL A 179 21.45 20.58 -31.71
CA VAL A 179 20.40 19.61 -31.35
C VAL A 179 19.56 20.24 -30.24
N ILE A 180 18.22 20.18 -30.35
CA ILE A 180 17.31 20.85 -29.39
C ILE A 180 17.69 20.44 -27.95
N PRO A 181 18.10 21.39 -27.08
CA PRO A 181 18.62 21.07 -25.74
C PRO A 181 17.60 20.38 -24.84
N LYS A 182 18.07 19.66 -23.80
CA LYS A 182 17.18 18.87 -22.94
C LYS A 182 16.11 19.74 -22.26
N GLN A 183 16.50 20.87 -21.68
CA GLN A 183 15.62 21.83 -21.00
C GLN A 183 14.57 22.50 -21.90
N ASN A 184 14.65 22.32 -23.23
CA ASN A 184 13.73 22.90 -24.19
C ASN A 184 12.72 21.88 -24.75
N ARG A 185 12.77 20.62 -24.32
CA ARG A 185 11.81 19.56 -24.66
C ARG A 185 10.97 19.21 -23.44
N LEU A 186 9.74 18.79 -23.67
CA LEU A 186 8.82 18.31 -22.63
C LEU A 186 8.09 17.06 -23.12
N THR A 187 7.90 16.10 -22.21
CA THR A 187 7.20 14.82 -22.46
C THR A 187 5.69 15.03 -22.49
N PRO A 188 4.91 14.31 -23.34
CA PRO A 188 3.46 14.32 -23.26
C PRO A 188 2.94 14.01 -21.86
N ASP A 189 1.78 14.58 -21.54
CA ASP A 189 1.02 14.21 -20.34
C ASP A 189 0.14 13.00 -20.68
N PHE A 190 0.54 11.82 -20.21
CA PHE A 190 -0.18 10.56 -20.42
C PHE A 190 -1.52 10.51 -19.69
N SER A 191 -1.77 11.41 -18.73
CA SER A 191 -3.02 11.43 -17.94
C SER A 191 -4.11 12.33 -18.54
N ARG A 192 -3.87 12.90 -19.72
CA ARG A 192 -4.75 13.89 -20.35
C ARG A 192 -6.02 13.21 -20.86
N LYS A 193 -7.18 13.83 -20.59
CA LYS A 193 -8.48 13.36 -21.11
C LYS A 193 -8.95 14.27 -22.24
N GLN A 194 -9.39 13.68 -23.35
CA GLN A 194 -10.14 14.36 -24.43
C GLN A 194 -9.36 15.47 -25.16
N HIS A 195 -8.04 15.32 -25.35
CA HIS A 195 -7.30 16.14 -26.31
C HIS A 195 -7.77 15.85 -27.74
N GLN A 196 -7.74 16.87 -28.62
CA GLN A 196 -8.12 16.70 -30.03
C GLN A 196 -7.10 15.88 -30.84
N ASP A 197 -5.82 15.95 -30.45
CA ASP A 197 -4.72 15.19 -31.03
C ASP A 197 -4.37 14.02 -30.10
N LYS A 198 -4.55 12.76 -30.54
CA LYS A 198 -4.14 11.53 -29.84
C LYS A 198 -2.61 11.40 -29.67
N LEU A 199 -2.16 10.66 -28.66
CA LEU A 199 -0.74 10.30 -28.45
C LEU A 199 -0.27 9.32 -29.52
N ILE A 200 -1.13 8.37 -29.91
CA ILE A 200 -0.98 7.56 -31.10
C ILE A 200 -2.06 7.96 -32.14
N PRO A 201 -1.74 8.84 -33.11
CA PRO A 201 -2.66 9.20 -34.18
C PRO A 201 -3.05 8.04 -35.12
N ASP A 202 -4.34 7.90 -35.40
CA ASP A 202 -4.91 6.90 -36.34
C ASP A 202 -4.49 7.14 -37.82
N GLU A 203 -4.13 8.39 -38.17
CA GLU A 203 -3.67 8.78 -39.50
C GLU A 203 -2.18 9.17 -39.48
N ASN A 204 -1.51 9.05 -40.63
CA ASN A 204 -0.13 9.52 -40.82
C ASN A 204 -0.04 10.73 -41.78
N LEU A 205 1.01 11.53 -41.61
CA LEU A 205 1.27 12.76 -42.35
C LEU A 205 1.68 12.50 -43.80
N PHE A 206 2.18 11.30 -44.13
CA PHE A 206 2.63 10.95 -45.49
C PHE A 206 1.47 10.67 -46.46
N THR A 207 0.27 10.33 -45.96
CA THR A 207 -0.93 10.01 -46.78
C THR A 207 -1.90 11.19 -46.99
N GLY A 208 -1.50 12.42 -46.68
CA GLY A 208 -2.39 13.54 -46.38
C GLY A 208 -3.55 13.85 -47.35
N SER A 209 -4.70 14.19 -46.75
CA SER A 209 -5.70 15.13 -47.30
C SER A 209 -6.58 14.70 -48.49
N THR A 210 -6.83 13.41 -48.74
CA THR A 210 -7.90 12.99 -49.69
C THR A 210 -8.74 11.78 -49.24
N ILE A 211 -9.55 11.91 -48.18
CA ILE A 211 -10.73 11.04 -47.98
C ILE A 211 -11.96 11.91 -47.67
N ASN A 212 -12.85 12.05 -48.64
CA ASN A 212 -14.23 12.48 -48.35
C ASN A 212 -14.88 11.44 -47.44
N HIS A 213 -15.58 11.87 -46.37
CA HIS A 213 -16.30 10.99 -45.44
C HIS A 213 -17.30 10.04 -46.14
N ARG A 214 -16.80 8.88 -46.56
CA ARG A 214 -17.56 7.68 -46.97
C ARG A 214 -16.74 6.44 -46.64
N VAL A 215 -16.50 6.22 -45.35
CA VAL A 215 -15.97 4.94 -44.88
C VAL A 215 -17.03 3.87 -45.10
N SER A 216 -16.84 3.07 -46.15
CA SER A 216 -17.45 1.75 -46.23
C SER A 216 -16.89 0.91 -45.08
N ARG A 217 -17.73 0.55 -44.11
CA ARG A 217 -17.38 -0.40 -43.03
C ARG A 217 -17.03 -1.76 -43.63
N SER A 218 -15.76 -2.00 -43.92
CA SER A 218 -15.18 -3.34 -44.02
C SER A 218 -14.62 -3.72 -42.66
N LEU A 219 -15.28 -4.67 -42.00
CA LEU A 219 -14.78 -5.32 -40.78
C LEU A 219 -13.63 -6.27 -41.16
N SER A 220 -12.38 -5.91 -40.87
CA SER A 220 -11.27 -6.87 -40.73
C SER A 220 -10.02 -6.21 -40.16
N GLU A 221 -9.38 -6.92 -39.21
CA GLU A 221 -8.14 -6.58 -38.48
C GLU A 221 -8.30 -5.47 -37.41
N LYS A 222 -7.94 -5.79 -36.16
CA LYS A 222 -7.76 -4.78 -35.10
C LYS A 222 -6.53 -3.95 -35.48
N ASP A 223 -6.65 -2.63 -35.54
CA ASP A 223 -5.48 -1.76 -35.72
C ASP A 223 -4.54 -1.92 -34.50
N GLU A 224 -3.34 -2.50 -34.69
CA GLU A 224 -2.42 -2.86 -33.59
C GLU A 224 -1.86 -1.67 -32.78
N HIS A 225 -2.15 -0.45 -33.24
CA HIS A 225 -1.72 0.83 -32.67
C HIS A 225 -2.91 1.67 -32.15
N LEU A 226 -4.13 1.11 -32.12
CA LEU A 226 -5.26 1.80 -31.48
C LEU A 226 -4.96 1.95 -29.97
N ASP A 227 -5.13 3.18 -29.50
CA ASP A 227 -5.00 3.63 -28.11
C ASP A 227 -6.27 4.42 -27.82
N THR A 228 -7.14 3.85 -26.97
CA THR A 228 -8.51 4.34 -26.74
C THR A 228 -8.62 5.26 -25.54
N ASP A 229 -7.77 5.13 -24.52
CA ASP A 229 -7.77 5.97 -23.32
C ASP A 229 -6.69 7.06 -23.29
N ASP A 230 -5.80 7.09 -24.30
CA ASP A 230 -4.76 8.10 -24.56
C ASP A 230 -3.60 8.08 -23.54
N ASP A 231 -3.30 6.89 -22.97
CA ASP A 231 -2.14 6.61 -22.08
C ASP A 231 -0.82 6.40 -22.84
N SER A 232 -0.85 6.14 -24.15
CA SER A 232 0.22 5.66 -25.05
C SER A 232 0.43 4.16 -25.19
N ILE A 233 -0.20 3.29 -24.39
CA ILE A 233 -0.15 1.84 -24.64
C ILE A 233 -1.29 1.45 -25.61
N PRO A 234 -1.03 0.66 -26.67
CA PRO A 234 -2.10 0.19 -27.55
C PRO A 234 -3.06 -0.80 -26.85
N ASP A 235 -4.36 -0.73 -27.14
CA ASP A 235 -5.41 -1.55 -26.52
C ASP A 235 -5.07 -3.05 -26.54
N VAL A 236 -4.56 -3.52 -27.69
CA VAL A 236 -4.16 -4.92 -27.94
C VAL A 236 -3.03 -5.37 -27.01
N TRP A 237 -2.14 -4.45 -26.63
CA TRP A 237 -1.02 -4.72 -25.73
C TRP A 237 -1.51 -4.79 -24.28
N GLU A 238 -2.51 -4.03 -23.89
CA GLU A 238 -3.05 -4.07 -22.52
C GLU A 238 -3.90 -5.32 -22.27
N GLU A 239 -4.76 -5.67 -23.22
CA GLU A 239 -5.56 -6.91 -23.23
C GLU A 239 -4.67 -8.16 -23.13
N ASN A 240 -3.73 -8.31 -24.06
CA ASN A 240 -2.95 -9.55 -24.24
C ASN A 240 -1.65 -9.55 -23.42
N GLY A 241 -1.23 -8.37 -22.99
CA GLY A 241 -0.09 -8.06 -22.15
C GLY A 241 1.12 -7.49 -22.91
N TYR A 242 1.94 -6.76 -22.16
CA TYR A 242 3.18 -6.14 -22.63
C TYR A 242 4.32 -6.35 -21.64
N THR A 243 5.54 -6.00 -22.05
CA THR A 243 6.67 -5.80 -21.13
C THR A 243 7.42 -4.52 -21.44
N ILE A 244 8.26 -4.08 -20.50
CA ILE A 244 8.97 -2.81 -20.59
C ILE A 244 10.37 -2.93 -19.97
N GLN A 245 11.36 -2.34 -20.65
CA GLN A 245 12.74 -2.24 -20.16
C GLN A 245 13.28 -0.85 -20.54
N ARG A 246 13.94 -0.16 -19.60
CA ARG A 246 14.53 1.19 -19.83
C ARG A 246 13.52 2.21 -20.40
N LYS A 247 12.24 2.10 -20.00
CA LYS A 247 11.07 2.86 -20.52
C LYS A 247 10.65 2.55 -21.98
N MET A 248 11.24 1.54 -22.60
CA MET A 248 10.87 1.03 -23.92
C MET A 248 9.96 -0.18 -23.75
N ALA A 249 8.71 -0.10 -24.23
CA ALA A 249 7.72 -1.16 -24.11
C ALA A 249 7.51 -1.89 -25.44
N VAL A 250 7.18 -3.18 -25.33
CA VAL A 250 6.86 -4.09 -26.44
C VAL A 250 5.70 -5.00 -26.06
N LYS A 251 4.93 -5.44 -27.06
CA LYS A 251 3.92 -6.50 -26.94
C LYS A 251 4.52 -7.76 -26.30
N TRP A 252 3.80 -8.40 -25.39
CA TRP A 252 4.27 -9.60 -24.71
C TRP A 252 4.40 -10.78 -25.67
N ASP A 253 5.47 -11.54 -25.50
CA ASP A 253 5.72 -12.85 -26.10
C ASP A 253 6.34 -13.74 -25.01
N ASP A 254 6.02 -15.04 -25.01
CA ASP A 254 6.37 -15.91 -23.88
C ASP A 254 7.90 -16.14 -23.73
N THR A 255 8.71 -15.88 -24.76
CA THR A 255 10.19 -15.89 -24.64
C THR A 255 10.72 -14.77 -23.74
N HIS A 256 9.91 -13.76 -23.40
CA HIS A 256 10.27 -12.74 -22.41
C HIS A 256 10.32 -13.29 -20.98
N ALA A 257 9.50 -14.29 -20.65
CA ALA A 257 9.53 -14.95 -19.34
C ALA A 257 10.87 -15.67 -19.09
N GLU A 258 11.42 -16.32 -20.12
CA GLU A 258 12.72 -17.00 -20.06
C GLU A 258 13.88 -16.04 -19.75
N LYS A 259 13.74 -14.77 -20.13
CA LYS A 259 14.70 -13.68 -19.86
C LYS A 259 14.44 -12.96 -18.53
N GLY A 260 13.40 -13.36 -17.77
CA GLY A 260 13.05 -12.79 -16.47
C GLY A 260 12.27 -11.47 -16.53
N TYR A 261 11.67 -11.13 -17.67
CA TYR A 261 10.79 -9.96 -17.78
C TYR A 261 9.42 -10.20 -17.15
N LYS A 262 8.81 -9.12 -16.67
CA LYS A 262 7.45 -9.12 -16.12
C LYS A 262 6.42 -8.88 -17.23
N LYS A 263 5.34 -9.66 -17.22
CA LYS A 263 4.15 -9.40 -18.03
C LYS A 263 3.26 -8.40 -17.29
N TYR A 264 2.87 -7.33 -17.97
CA TYR A 264 1.89 -6.36 -17.50
C TYR A 264 0.61 -6.51 -18.32
N ARG A 265 -0.53 -6.15 -17.71
CA ARG A 265 -1.87 -6.05 -18.32
C ARG A 265 -2.57 -4.86 -17.67
N SER A 266 -3.46 -4.19 -18.40
CA SER A 266 -4.22 -3.03 -17.95
C SER A 266 -5.57 -2.98 -18.69
N ASN A 267 -6.41 -1.99 -18.39
CA ASN A 267 -7.74 -1.81 -18.97
C ASN A 267 -7.68 -0.70 -20.05
N PRO A 268 -7.88 -1.00 -21.34
CA PRO A 268 -7.68 -0.07 -22.46
C PRO A 268 -8.75 1.03 -22.63
N TYR A 269 -9.58 1.23 -21.62
CA TYR A 269 -10.56 2.32 -21.57
C TYR A 269 -10.34 3.20 -20.32
N GLU A 270 -9.27 2.95 -19.55
CA GLU A 270 -9.02 3.50 -18.22
C GLU A 270 -7.50 3.63 -17.97
N ALA A 271 -6.90 4.71 -18.50
CA ALA A 271 -5.48 5.08 -18.40
C ALA A 271 -4.86 5.00 -16.97
N HIS A 272 -5.72 4.90 -15.95
CA HIS A 272 -5.37 4.63 -14.57
C HIS A 272 -6.11 3.36 -14.10
N THR A 273 -5.67 2.16 -14.51
CA THR A 273 -6.40 0.90 -14.24
C THR A 273 -6.67 0.69 -12.74
N ALA A 274 -5.73 1.03 -11.86
CA ALA A 274 -5.94 0.93 -10.40
C ALA A 274 -6.69 2.10 -9.76
N GLY A 275 -7.06 3.15 -10.52
CA GLY A 275 -7.68 4.39 -10.02
C GLY A 275 -6.73 5.35 -9.29
N ASP A 276 -5.42 5.10 -9.34
CA ASP A 276 -4.39 5.92 -8.70
C ASP A 276 -3.86 7.03 -9.64
N PRO A 277 -3.06 8.01 -9.18
CA PRO A 277 -2.76 9.22 -9.96
C PRO A 277 -1.73 9.04 -11.09
N TYR A 278 -1.15 7.84 -11.23
CA TYR A 278 -0.16 7.53 -12.25
C TYR A 278 -0.79 6.68 -13.36
N THR A 279 -0.43 6.92 -14.62
CA THR A 279 -0.97 6.09 -15.71
C THR A 279 -0.32 4.72 -15.76
N ASP A 280 -0.90 3.79 -16.50
CA ASP A 280 -0.37 2.43 -16.60
C ASP A 280 1.00 2.40 -17.31
N TYR A 281 1.23 3.24 -18.33
CA TYR A 281 2.58 3.50 -18.84
C TYR A 281 3.51 4.15 -17.80
N GLU A 282 3.05 5.15 -17.03
CA GLU A 282 3.90 5.80 -16.02
C GLU A 282 4.33 4.81 -14.93
N LYS A 283 3.43 3.95 -14.48
CA LYS A 283 3.70 2.88 -13.50
C LYS A 283 4.68 1.85 -14.06
N ALA A 284 4.38 1.27 -15.22
CA ALA A 284 5.21 0.24 -15.83
C ALA A 284 6.63 0.75 -16.18
N SER A 285 6.74 2.01 -16.64
CA SER A 285 8.04 2.64 -16.95
C SER A 285 8.83 3.07 -15.71
N GLY A 286 8.24 2.97 -14.51
CA GLY A 286 8.83 3.44 -13.25
C GLY A 286 8.90 4.97 -13.14
N LYS A 287 8.12 5.69 -13.95
CA LYS A 287 8.03 7.16 -14.01
C LYS A 287 7.06 7.71 -12.96
N ILE A 288 7.20 7.23 -11.73
CA ILE A 288 6.39 7.56 -10.56
C ILE A 288 7.29 8.17 -9.46
N ASP A 289 6.75 8.58 -8.30
CA ASP A 289 7.62 9.01 -7.19
C ASP A 289 8.56 7.85 -6.81
N GLY A 290 9.88 8.11 -6.82
CA GLY A 290 10.90 7.08 -6.61
C GLY A 290 10.92 6.43 -5.22
N ALA A 291 10.10 6.90 -4.28
CA ALA A 291 9.84 6.23 -3.01
C ALA A 291 8.58 5.33 -3.01
N THR A 292 7.87 5.26 -4.12
CA THR A 292 6.78 4.29 -4.34
C THR A 292 7.36 2.88 -4.41
N LYS A 293 6.69 1.91 -3.81
CA LYS A 293 7.13 0.52 -3.78
C LYS A 293 7.08 -0.14 -5.17
N LYS A 294 7.93 -1.14 -5.40
CA LYS A 294 8.16 -1.73 -6.74
C LYS A 294 6.97 -2.53 -7.25
N GLU A 295 6.21 -3.17 -6.38
CA GLU A 295 4.98 -3.88 -6.73
C GLU A 295 3.94 -2.92 -7.35
N ALA A 296 3.87 -1.67 -6.90
CA ALA A 296 2.96 -0.65 -7.43
C ALA A 296 3.46 0.01 -8.74
N GLN A 297 4.55 -0.49 -9.33
CA GLN A 297 4.89 -0.27 -10.73
C GLN A 297 4.08 -1.18 -11.67
N ASN A 298 3.38 -2.19 -11.15
CA ASN A 298 2.39 -2.94 -11.92
C ASN A 298 1.10 -2.09 -12.03
N PRO A 299 0.55 -1.86 -13.25
CA PRO A 299 -0.76 -1.24 -13.47
C PRO A 299 -1.85 -1.73 -12.51
N LEU A 300 -1.92 -3.04 -12.28
CA LEU A 300 -2.95 -3.68 -11.47
C LEU A 300 -2.75 -3.50 -9.94
N VAL A 301 -1.61 -2.98 -9.47
CA VAL A 301 -1.36 -2.77 -8.04
C VAL A 301 -1.41 -1.27 -7.74
N ALA A 302 -2.37 -0.84 -6.91
CA ALA A 302 -2.58 0.58 -6.64
C ALA A 302 -1.38 1.24 -5.95
N ALA A 303 -0.97 2.41 -6.42
CA ALA A 303 0.02 3.29 -5.79
C ALA A 303 -0.68 4.30 -4.86
N TYR A 304 -0.76 4.00 -3.55
CA TYR A 304 -1.46 4.85 -2.59
C TYR A 304 -0.82 4.84 -1.20
N PRO A 305 -0.95 5.92 -0.41
CA PRO A 305 -0.58 5.92 1.00
C PRO A 305 -1.70 5.32 1.86
N ASN A 306 -1.31 4.57 2.88
CA ASN A 306 -2.22 4.12 3.93
C ASN A 306 -1.70 4.64 5.27
N ILE A 307 -2.14 5.86 5.62
CA ILE A 307 -1.76 6.57 6.84
C ILE A 307 -2.55 6.01 8.02
N GLY A 308 -1.91 5.12 8.76
CA GLY A 308 -2.37 4.65 10.07
C GLY A 308 -1.64 5.35 11.22
N VAL A 309 -2.02 4.98 12.44
CA VAL A 309 -1.41 5.45 13.68
C VAL A 309 -1.05 4.24 14.54
N LYS A 310 0.14 4.25 15.14
CA LYS A 310 0.55 3.27 16.17
C LYS A 310 0.78 3.99 17.50
N MET A 311 0.43 3.34 18.60
CA MET A 311 0.78 3.78 19.96
C MET A 311 2.04 3.07 20.44
N GLU A 312 2.97 3.80 21.04
CA GLU A 312 4.15 3.22 21.71
C GLU A 312 3.90 2.99 23.21
N SER A 313 3.20 3.93 23.84
CA SER A 313 2.84 3.88 25.25
C SER A 313 1.66 4.79 25.57
N LEU A 314 1.01 4.49 26.69
CA LEU A 314 0.04 5.36 27.34
C LEU A 314 0.34 5.52 28.83
N VAL A 315 -0.09 6.64 29.39
CA VAL A 315 -0.04 6.94 30.81
C VAL A 315 -1.38 7.52 31.25
N ILE A 316 -1.95 6.96 32.31
CA ILE A 316 -3.20 7.39 32.92
C ILE A 316 -2.91 7.92 34.32
N SER A 317 -3.44 9.09 34.67
CA SER A 317 -3.28 9.70 35.99
C SER A 317 -4.45 10.59 36.38
N LYS A 318 -4.59 10.88 37.69
CA LYS A 318 -5.51 11.91 38.21
C LYS A 318 -5.02 13.33 37.90
N ASN A 319 -3.73 13.52 37.65
CA ASN A 319 -3.15 14.83 37.31
C ASN A 319 -2.76 14.87 35.82
N GLN A 320 -3.16 15.94 35.13
CA GLN A 320 -2.90 16.15 33.70
C GLN A 320 -1.39 16.19 33.41
N GLU A 321 -0.61 16.94 34.19
CA GLU A 321 0.85 17.09 33.98
C GLU A 321 1.60 15.76 34.10
N SER A 322 1.14 14.87 34.99
CA SER A 322 1.74 13.55 35.18
C SER A 322 1.61 12.63 33.95
N THR A 323 0.67 12.90 33.04
CA THR A 323 0.49 12.10 31.81
C THR A 323 1.57 12.38 30.74
N ALA A 324 2.31 13.48 30.85
CA ALA A 324 3.38 13.83 29.92
C ALA A 324 4.69 13.07 30.20
N LEU A 325 4.89 12.59 31.43
CA LEU A 325 6.08 11.86 31.85
C LEU A 325 5.88 10.35 31.63
N TYR A 326 6.88 9.65 31.10
CA TYR A 326 6.96 8.19 31.14
C TYR A 326 8.13 7.82 32.06
N GLY A 327 7.80 7.17 33.17
CA GLY A 327 8.71 6.72 34.20
C GLY A 327 7.95 5.74 35.09
N GLU A 328 8.68 4.81 35.70
CA GLU A 328 8.10 3.74 36.53
C GLU A 328 7.11 4.29 37.55
N GLY A 329 6.00 3.58 37.73
CA GLY A 329 4.80 4.10 38.37
C GLY A 329 5.05 4.79 39.71
N THR A 330 4.90 6.11 39.72
CA THR A 330 4.60 6.84 40.97
C THR A 330 3.28 6.31 41.55
N ASN A 331 3.05 6.51 42.85
CA ASN A 331 1.89 5.94 43.57
C ASN A 331 0.49 6.30 43.01
N HIS A 332 0.37 7.14 41.96
CA HIS A 332 -0.89 7.64 41.38
C HIS A 332 -0.92 7.63 39.82
N THR A 333 -0.15 6.73 39.19
CA THR A 333 -0.06 6.62 37.71
C THR A 333 -0.13 5.16 37.26
N VAL A 334 -0.89 4.89 36.19
CA VAL A 334 -0.86 3.62 35.45
C VAL A 334 -0.23 3.88 34.09
N GLY A 335 0.95 3.32 33.84
CA GLY A 335 1.64 3.36 32.55
C GLY A 335 1.65 1.99 31.88
N ALA A 336 1.66 1.97 30.56
CA ALA A 336 1.85 0.75 29.77
C ALA A 336 2.58 1.05 28.46
N ARG A 337 3.44 0.13 28.04
CA ARG A 337 3.86 0.01 26.63
C ARG A 337 2.75 -0.65 25.81
N THR A 338 2.76 -0.43 24.51
CA THR A 338 1.76 -1.01 23.61
C THR A 338 2.38 -1.63 22.36
N SER A 339 2.01 -2.88 22.08
CA SER A 339 2.11 -3.45 20.74
C SER A 339 0.87 -3.05 19.92
N ASN A 340 0.89 -3.24 18.59
CA ASN A 340 -0.21 -2.83 17.72
C ASN A 340 -0.49 -3.93 16.68
N SER A 341 -1.77 -4.21 16.40
CA SER A 341 -2.21 -5.13 15.34
C SER A 341 -3.33 -4.50 14.50
N LYS A 342 -3.30 -4.71 13.18
CA LYS A 342 -4.40 -4.32 12.28
C LYS A 342 -5.48 -5.38 12.15
N THR A 343 -5.22 -6.60 12.58
CA THR A 343 -6.03 -7.79 12.21
C THR A 343 -6.71 -8.46 13.41
N LEU A 344 -6.37 -8.09 14.65
CA LEU A 344 -6.97 -8.66 15.87
C LEU A 344 -8.50 -8.67 15.87
N GLU A 345 -9.16 -7.52 15.63
CA GLU A 345 -10.63 -7.44 15.61
C GLU A 345 -11.24 -8.22 14.43
N THR A 346 -10.49 -8.42 13.34
CA THR A 346 -10.88 -9.25 12.18
C THR A 346 -10.86 -10.73 12.53
N SER A 347 -9.82 -11.20 13.22
CA SER A 347 -9.71 -12.57 13.72
C SER A 347 -10.64 -12.85 14.91
N GLU A 348 -10.89 -11.88 15.80
CA GLU A 348 -11.87 -12.03 16.88
C GLU A 348 -13.31 -12.09 16.36
N GLY A 349 -13.62 -11.38 15.28
CA GLY A 349 -14.95 -11.33 14.65
C GLY A 349 -15.38 -12.55 13.83
N ILE A 350 -14.52 -13.58 13.73
CA ILE A 350 -14.79 -14.81 12.96
C ILE A 350 -16.03 -15.52 13.50
N SER A 351 -17.02 -15.72 12.62
CA SER A 351 -18.26 -16.44 12.91
C SER A 351 -18.10 -17.91 12.54
N THR A 352 -18.11 -18.80 13.54
CA THR A 352 -17.98 -20.25 13.35
C THR A 352 -19.13 -20.82 12.52
N THR A 353 -20.37 -20.36 12.76
CA THR A 353 -21.56 -20.81 12.02
C THR A 353 -21.55 -20.35 10.57
N ALA A 354 -21.17 -19.09 10.28
CA ALA A 354 -21.11 -18.59 8.91
C ALA A 354 -19.97 -19.27 8.12
N SER A 355 -18.79 -19.45 8.76
CA SER A 355 -17.65 -20.14 8.17
C SER A 355 -17.94 -21.59 7.79
N ALA A 356 -18.76 -22.29 8.58
CA ALA A 356 -19.21 -23.65 8.26
C ALA A 356 -20.00 -23.73 6.95
N ASN A 357 -20.88 -22.75 6.67
CA ASN A 357 -21.65 -22.70 5.43
C ASN A 357 -20.74 -22.47 4.21
N LEU A 358 -19.83 -21.50 4.30
CA LEU A 358 -18.87 -21.19 3.22
C LEU A 358 -18.02 -22.41 2.83
N SER A 359 -17.63 -23.24 3.80
CA SER A 359 -16.81 -24.44 3.57
C SER A 359 -17.44 -25.44 2.57
N ALA A 360 -18.77 -25.44 2.43
CA ALA A 360 -19.45 -26.29 1.46
C ALA A 360 -19.13 -25.89 0.01
N SER A 361 -18.97 -24.58 -0.25
CA SER A 361 -18.68 -23.97 -1.56
C SER A 361 -17.20 -24.02 -1.96
N LEU A 362 -16.35 -24.68 -1.18
CA LEU A 362 -14.91 -24.70 -1.40
C LEU A 362 -14.39 -26.10 -1.72
N MET A 363 -13.27 -26.16 -2.44
CA MET A 363 -12.58 -27.43 -2.67
C MET A 363 -11.98 -27.94 -1.35
N PRO A 364 -12.15 -29.24 -1.01
CA PRO A 364 -11.52 -29.80 0.18
C PRO A 364 -10.00 -29.77 0.03
N SER A 365 -9.31 -29.01 0.88
CA SER A 365 -7.85 -28.98 0.95
C SER A 365 -7.40 -29.01 2.40
N LEU A 366 -6.29 -29.70 2.66
CA LEU A 366 -5.59 -29.66 3.95
C LEU A 366 -4.73 -28.39 4.09
N THR A 367 -4.32 -27.78 2.97
CA THR A 367 -3.42 -26.61 2.93
C THR A 367 -4.16 -25.27 2.91
N VAL A 368 -5.49 -25.26 2.80
CA VAL A 368 -6.29 -24.03 2.69
C VAL A 368 -7.50 -24.08 3.61
N ASN A 369 -7.56 -23.14 4.55
CA ASN A 369 -8.64 -22.95 5.50
C ASN A 369 -9.35 -21.63 5.19
N THR A 370 -10.63 -21.52 5.50
CA THR A 370 -11.40 -20.28 5.25
C THR A 370 -12.34 -19.93 6.39
N SER A 371 -12.68 -18.64 6.50
CA SER A 371 -13.62 -18.14 7.50
C SER A 371 -14.31 -16.85 7.06
N ILE A 372 -15.47 -16.58 7.65
CA ILE A 372 -16.21 -15.32 7.52
C ILE A 372 -16.07 -14.53 8.83
N THR A 373 -15.78 -13.24 8.73
CA THR A 373 -15.75 -12.31 9.87
C THR A 373 -16.83 -11.24 9.78
N SER A 374 -17.40 -10.90 10.94
CA SER A 374 -18.38 -9.83 11.09
C SER A 374 -17.73 -8.45 11.36
N THR A 375 -16.41 -8.39 11.53
CA THR A 375 -15.66 -7.14 11.83
C THR A 375 -14.35 -7.05 11.06
N PHE A 376 -14.43 -6.82 9.74
CA PHE A 376 -13.24 -6.57 8.92
C PHE A 376 -12.67 -5.17 9.20
N ASN A 377 -11.42 -5.08 9.66
CA ASN A 377 -10.83 -3.82 10.08
C ASN A 377 -10.55 -2.88 8.90
N GLN A 378 -10.80 -1.58 9.10
CA GLN A 378 -10.55 -0.55 8.09
C GLN A 378 -9.06 -0.35 7.82
N SER A 379 -8.71 0.06 6.59
CA SER A 379 -7.32 0.25 6.13
C SER A 379 -6.45 1.05 7.10
N GLN A 380 -6.97 2.16 7.65
CA GLN A 380 -6.27 3.08 8.55
C GLN A 380 -6.52 2.82 10.05
N SER A 381 -7.22 1.73 10.39
CA SER A 381 -7.47 1.32 11.78
C SER A 381 -6.35 0.40 12.29
N SER A 382 -6.19 0.34 13.61
CA SER A 382 -5.42 -0.69 14.34
C SER A 382 -5.86 -0.76 15.81
N THR A 383 -5.49 -1.82 16.51
CA THR A 383 -5.69 -1.98 17.95
C THR A 383 -4.34 -1.97 18.66
N ALA A 384 -4.15 -1.02 19.56
CA ALA A 384 -3.02 -0.97 20.48
C ALA A 384 -3.31 -1.88 21.68
N ILE A 385 -2.50 -2.91 21.87
CA ILE A 385 -2.60 -3.92 22.94
C ILE A 385 -1.58 -3.54 24.00
N MET A 386 -1.99 -3.41 25.26
CA MET A 386 -1.08 -3.04 26.34
C MET A 386 -0.28 -4.23 26.84
N GLU A 387 1.04 -4.06 26.92
CA GLU A 387 1.96 -5.09 27.37
C GLU A 387 1.94 -5.21 28.90
N LYS A 388 1.95 -6.45 29.42
CA LYS A 388 2.08 -6.71 30.86
C LYS A 388 3.50 -6.39 31.32
N GLU A 389 3.69 -5.23 31.95
CA GLU A 389 4.93 -4.92 32.67
C GLU A 389 5.00 -5.74 33.98
N ASN A 390 6.22 -6.07 34.44
CA ASN A 390 6.46 -6.76 35.72
C ASN A 390 6.22 -5.86 36.96
N SER A 391 5.39 -4.83 36.83
CA SER A 391 5.15 -3.81 37.85
C SER A 391 3.91 -4.13 38.70
N SER A 392 4.02 -3.85 40.00
CA SER A 392 3.01 -4.17 41.03
C SER A 392 1.62 -3.51 40.86
N THR A 393 1.46 -2.69 39.82
CA THR A 393 0.24 -1.96 39.45
C THR A 393 -0.61 -2.68 38.39
N TRP A 394 -0.05 -3.62 37.62
CA TRP A 394 -0.78 -4.29 36.54
C TRP A 394 -1.93 -5.19 37.05
N GLU A 395 -1.77 -5.72 38.26
CA GLU A 395 -2.68 -6.65 38.92
C GLU A 395 -3.53 -5.99 40.03
N ARG A 396 -3.46 -4.65 40.17
CA ARG A 396 -4.29 -3.87 41.09
C ARG A 396 -5.43 -3.20 40.34
N ASN A 397 -6.53 -2.95 41.05
CA ASN A 397 -7.60 -2.11 40.57
C ASN A 397 -7.05 -0.72 40.18
N TRP A 398 -7.26 -0.32 38.92
CA TRP A 398 -6.69 0.92 38.37
C TRP A 398 -7.25 2.17 39.04
N SER A 399 -8.56 2.19 39.38
CA SER A 399 -9.17 3.34 40.06
C SER A 399 -8.56 3.58 41.45
N GLN A 400 -8.26 2.51 42.19
CA GLN A 400 -7.58 2.56 43.49
C GLN A 400 -6.12 3.00 43.36
N THR A 401 -5.43 2.52 42.33
CA THR A 401 -4.03 2.87 42.05
C THR A 401 -3.90 4.35 41.69
N ILE A 402 -4.80 4.87 40.84
CA ILE A 402 -4.78 6.28 40.42
C ILE A 402 -5.36 7.20 41.51
N GLY A 403 -6.19 6.67 42.42
CA GLY A 403 -6.82 7.41 43.51
C GLY A 403 -8.04 8.23 43.08
N ILE A 404 -8.84 7.71 42.13
CA ILE A 404 -10.08 8.34 41.67
C ILE A 404 -11.33 7.72 42.31
N GLN A 405 -12.37 8.53 42.50
CA GLN A 405 -13.68 8.13 42.99
C GLN A 405 -14.77 8.29 41.91
N THR A 406 -15.95 7.71 42.16
CA THR A 406 -17.13 7.87 41.30
C THR A 406 -17.49 9.36 41.13
N GLY A 407 -17.47 9.85 39.90
CA GLY A 407 -17.70 11.26 39.56
C GLY A 407 -16.43 12.09 39.34
N GLU A 408 -15.25 11.55 39.63
CA GLU A 408 -13.97 12.11 39.19
C GLU A 408 -13.56 11.55 37.81
N ALA A 409 -12.69 12.26 37.10
CA ALA A 409 -12.09 11.80 35.85
C ALA A 409 -10.60 11.52 36.04
N ALA A 410 -10.09 10.54 35.31
CA ALA A 410 -8.66 10.41 35.05
C ALA A 410 -8.31 11.05 33.69
N TYR A 411 -7.03 11.27 33.46
CA TYR A 411 -6.50 11.83 32.22
C TYR A 411 -5.55 10.85 31.56
N LEU A 412 -5.65 10.75 30.23
CA LEU A 412 -4.85 9.89 29.38
C LEU A 412 -3.85 10.73 28.57
N GLY A 413 -2.58 10.31 28.58
CA GLY A 413 -1.56 10.74 27.64
C GLY A 413 -1.13 9.57 26.78
N ALA A 414 -1.18 9.72 25.45
CA ALA A 414 -0.74 8.71 24.48
C ALA A 414 0.48 9.21 23.71
N ARG A 415 1.48 8.33 23.53
CA ARG A 415 2.63 8.56 22.64
C ARG A 415 2.40 7.78 21.35
N LEU A 416 2.33 8.51 20.24
CA LEU A 416 1.91 8.01 18.95
C LEU A 416 2.97 8.26 17.87
N ARG A 417 2.94 7.43 16.82
CA ARG A 417 3.55 7.71 15.53
C ARG A 417 2.54 7.50 14.42
N TYR A 418 2.63 8.32 13.38
CA TYR A 418 1.94 8.07 12.12
C TYR A 418 2.78 7.04 11.35
N THR A 419 2.13 6.16 10.60
CA THR A 419 2.80 5.11 9.82
C THR A 419 2.13 5.02 8.46
N ASN A 420 2.91 4.98 7.38
CA ASN A 420 2.36 4.73 6.05
C ASN A 420 2.63 3.27 5.66
N ILE A 421 1.63 2.39 5.74
CA ILE A 421 1.78 0.97 5.36
C ILE A 421 1.39 0.68 3.90
N GLY A 422 1.14 1.74 3.12
CA GLY A 422 0.72 1.64 1.73
C GLY A 422 1.87 1.33 0.78
N THR A 423 1.72 1.82 -0.45
CA THR A 423 2.63 1.63 -1.58
C THR A 423 3.21 2.93 -2.11
N ALA A 424 2.55 4.08 -1.92
CA ALA A 424 3.04 5.40 -2.34
C ALA A 424 3.34 6.34 -1.15
N PRO A 425 4.27 7.32 -1.30
CA PRO A 425 4.52 8.34 -0.30
C PRO A 425 3.35 9.33 -0.20
N ALA A 426 3.21 9.97 0.96
CA ALA A 426 2.29 11.07 1.18
C ALA A 426 3.04 12.32 1.64
N TYR A 427 2.64 13.50 1.14
CA TYR A 427 3.27 14.78 1.45
C TYR A 427 2.31 15.71 2.22
N LYS A 428 2.85 16.56 3.10
CA LYS A 428 2.11 17.51 3.95
C LYS A 428 0.96 16.85 4.74
N VAL A 429 1.20 15.66 5.30
CA VAL A 429 0.18 14.76 5.86
C VAL A 429 -0.40 15.32 7.17
N LYS A 430 -1.73 15.34 7.27
CA LYS A 430 -2.52 15.79 8.43
C LYS A 430 -3.59 14.75 8.79
N PRO A 431 -3.28 13.71 9.58
CA PRO A 431 -4.28 12.73 9.99
C PRO A 431 -5.26 13.30 11.03
N THR A 432 -6.47 12.75 11.01
CA THR A 432 -7.45 12.88 12.10
C THR A 432 -7.48 11.57 12.86
N ILE A 433 -7.12 11.61 14.14
CA ILE A 433 -6.88 10.44 14.99
C ILE A 433 -8.05 10.31 15.96
N SER A 434 -8.72 9.17 15.95
CA SER A 434 -9.72 8.80 16.96
C SER A 434 -9.19 7.67 17.83
N LEU A 435 -9.38 7.79 19.14
CA LEU A 435 -9.05 6.78 20.14
C LEU A 435 -10.35 6.23 20.71
N GLY A 436 -10.51 4.91 20.75
CA GLY A 436 -11.73 4.25 21.22
C GLY A 436 -11.47 3.06 22.16
N ILE A 437 -12.51 2.66 22.89
CA ILE A 437 -12.54 1.43 23.68
C ILE A 437 -13.72 0.59 23.19
N GLY A 438 -13.42 -0.55 22.56
CA GLY A 438 -14.44 -1.37 21.90
C GLY A 438 -15.24 -0.60 20.86
N LYS A 439 -16.44 -1.10 20.52
CA LYS A 439 -17.15 -0.67 19.31
C LYS A 439 -17.80 0.72 19.36
N ASN A 440 -18.10 1.25 20.56
CA ASN A 440 -18.98 2.43 20.71
C ASN A 440 -18.43 3.56 21.62
N ALA A 441 -17.30 3.40 22.31
CA ALA A 441 -16.80 4.40 23.26
C ALA A 441 -15.59 5.16 22.72
N THR A 442 -15.83 6.31 22.06
CA THR A 442 -14.75 7.25 21.67
C THR A 442 -14.22 7.99 22.92
N LEU A 443 -12.91 7.95 23.11
CA LEU A 443 -12.19 8.69 24.16
C LEU A 443 -11.80 10.11 23.70
N ALA A 444 -11.31 10.23 22.46
CA ALA A 444 -10.90 11.48 21.86
C ALA A 444 -10.88 11.38 20.32
N THR A 445 -11.10 12.51 19.66
CA THR A 445 -10.83 12.70 18.23
C THR A 445 -10.03 13.99 18.05
N ILE A 446 -8.88 13.90 17.40
CA ILE A 446 -7.87 14.97 17.33
C ILE A 446 -7.34 15.08 15.91
N LYS A 447 -7.53 16.23 15.27
CA LYS A 447 -6.92 16.54 13.97
C LYS A 447 -5.53 17.16 14.16
N ALA A 448 -4.54 16.67 13.41
CA ALA A 448 -3.16 17.16 13.49
C ALA A 448 -3.07 18.67 13.22
N LYS A 449 -2.31 19.38 14.07
CA LYS A 449 -2.06 20.84 13.98
C LYS A 449 -0.78 21.15 13.20
N GLU A 450 -0.47 22.42 12.97
CA GLU A 450 0.65 22.85 12.11
C GLU A 450 2.02 22.31 12.56
N ASN A 451 2.25 22.21 13.88
CA ASN A 451 3.43 21.61 14.50
C ASN A 451 3.47 20.07 14.44
N GLN A 452 2.40 19.42 13.97
CA GLN A 452 2.25 17.97 13.87
C GLN A 452 2.13 17.50 12.40
N ILE A 453 2.22 18.41 11.42
CA ILE A 453 2.21 18.05 9.99
C ILE A 453 3.46 17.25 9.66
N ALA A 454 3.29 16.04 9.12
CA ALA A 454 4.41 15.33 8.51
C ALA A 454 4.66 15.90 7.12
N ASN A 455 5.82 16.55 6.90
CA ASN A 455 6.19 17.07 5.58
C ASN A 455 6.13 15.97 4.50
N ARG A 456 6.47 14.73 4.87
CA ARG A 456 6.47 13.53 4.04
C ARG A 456 6.44 12.28 4.92
N ILE A 457 5.81 11.20 4.47
CA ILE A 457 5.94 9.84 5.03
C ILE A 457 6.02 8.82 3.89
N ASN A 458 7.13 8.08 3.77
CA ASN A 458 7.22 6.98 2.79
C ASN A 458 6.42 5.75 3.21
N PRO A 459 6.11 4.86 2.25
CA PRO A 459 5.80 3.47 2.55
C PRO A 459 6.82 2.86 3.54
N ASP A 460 6.31 2.17 4.55
CA ASP A 460 7.00 1.55 5.69
C ASP A 460 7.78 2.49 6.63
N GLU A 461 7.74 3.82 6.41
CA GLU A 461 8.28 4.82 7.36
C GLU A 461 7.27 5.25 8.44
N THR A 462 7.80 5.83 9.51
CA THR A 462 7.03 6.43 10.61
C THR A 462 7.31 7.91 10.76
N TYR A 463 6.31 8.70 11.16
CA TYR A 463 6.48 10.08 11.58
C TYR A 463 6.05 10.32 13.04
N PRO A 464 6.88 10.93 13.89
CA PRO A 464 8.30 11.22 13.67
C PRO A 464 9.12 9.95 13.46
N ASP A 465 10.32 10.08 12.91
CA ASP A 465 11.25 8.95 12.72
C ASP A 465 11.54 8.23 14.05
N LEU A 466 11.81 6.92 14.02
CA LEU A 466 12.04 6.10 15.22
C LEU A 466 13.19 6.61 16.11
N SER A 467 14.18 7.31 15.55
CA SER A 467 15.26 7.96 16.32
C SER A 467 14.82 9.23 17.07
N SER A 468 13.66 9.79 16.71
CA SER A 468 13.07 10.98 17.30
C SER A 468 11.99 10.65 18.33
N LEU A 469 11.72 11.60 19.23
CA LEU A 469 10.64 11.46 20.21
C LEU A 469 9.26 11.33 19.51
N PRO A 470 8.35 10.49 20.03
CA PRO A 470 7.01 10.30 19.49
C PRO A 470 6.11 11.53 19.73
N ILE A 471 5.00 11.62 19.00
CA ILE A 471 3.98 12.66 19.23
C ILE A 471 3.25 12.35 20.55
N LEU A 472 3.35 13.26 21.51
CA LEU A 472 2.52 13.23 22.72
C LEU A 472 1.18 13.92 22.43
N LEU A 473 0.12 13.12 22.33
CA LEU A 473 -1.17 13.53 21.78
C LEU A 473 -1.89 14.65 22.56
N ASN A 474 -1.62 14.78 23.86
CA ASN A 474 -2.29 15.76 24.72
C ASN A 474 -1.60 17.13 24.78
N LYS A 475 -0.52 17.36 24.02
CA LYS A 475 0.06 18.71 23.83
C LYS A 475 -0.49 19.37 22.58
N ILE A 476 -0.99 20.60 22.74
CA ILE A 476 -1.52 21.42 21.64
C ILE A 476 -0.36 22.13 20.93
N ASP A 477 0.52 22.76 21.72
CA ASP A 477 1.65 23.59 21.31
C ASP A 477 2.61 23.76 22.50
N ASP A 478 3.53 24.73 22.43
CA ASP A 478 4.47 25.06 23.51
C ASP A 478 3.80 25.69 24.76
N PHE A 479 2.50 26.00 24.72
CA PHE A 479 1.79 26.80 25.74
C PHE A 479 0.47 26.18 26.24
N GLY A 480 -0.03 25.08 25.67
CA GLY A 480 -1.30 24.46 26.07
C GLY A 480 -1.38 22.94 25.93
N THR A 481 -2.22 22.33 26.79
CA THR A 481 -2.57 20.90 26.76
C THR A 481 -4.05 20.70 26.41
N MET A 482 -4.37 19.63 25.68
CA MET A 482 -5.74 19.15 25.50
C MET A 482 -5.89 17.83 26.26
N PRO A 483 -6.38 17.87 27.52
CA PRO A 483 -6.46 16.66 28.34
C PRO A 483 -7.52 15.71 27.79
N ILE A 484 -7.14 14.44 27.57
CA ILE A 484 -8.08 13.37 27.23
C ILE A 484 -8.65 12.83 28.54
N SER A 485 -9.83 13.32 28.93
CA SER A 485 -10.52 12.88 30.15
C SER A 485 -11.24 11.56 29.94
N ILE A 486 -11.04 10.60 30.85
CA ILE A 486 -11.76 9.33 30.90
C ILE A 486 -12.49 9.20 32.24
N ASN A 487 -13.74 8.74 32.21
CA ASN A 487 -14.52 8.49 33.42
C ASN A 487 -14.19 7.11 34.03
N ILE A 488 -14.77 6.80 35.21
CA ILE A 488 -14.47 5.56 35.94
C ILE A 488 -14.93 4.29 35.20
N ASP A 489 -16.03 4.37 34.42
CA ASP A 489 -16.55 3.24 33.65
C ASP A 489 -15.66 2.94 32.44
N GLN A 490 -15.24 3.98 31.72
CA GLN A 490 -14.25 3.91 30.64
C GLN A 490 -12.89 3.41 31.14
N LEU A 491 -12.45 3.85 32.32
CA LEU A 491 -11.23 3.32 32.95
C LEU A 491 -11.36 1.83 33.26
N SER A 492 -12.50 1.39 33.79
CA SER A 492 -12.76 -0.02 34.12
C SER A 492 -12.87 -0.89 32.86
N GLU A 493 -13.46 -0.36 31.79
CA GLU A 493 -13.54 -1.05 30.48
C GLU A 493 -12.15 -1.17 29.84
N LEU A 494 -11.32 -0.13 29.94
CA LEU A 494 -9.92 -0.14 29.51
C LEU A 494 -9.07 -1.11 30.35
N GLU A 495 -9.31 -1.14 31.66
CA GLU A 495 -8.67 -2.05 32.60
C GLU A 495 -9.00 -3.52 32.30
N GLN A 496 -10.22 -3.81 31.87
CA GLN A 496 -10.66 -5.17 31.51
C GLN A 496 -10.13 -5.60 30.14
N ARG A 497 -10.20 -4.74 29.11
CA ARG A 497 -9.78 -5.10 27.75
C ARG A 497 -8.28 -4.97 27.49
N LYS A 498 -7.56 -4.16 28.28
CA LYS A 498 -6.14 -3.82 28.09
C LYS A 498 -5.79 -3.43 26.64
N ARG A 499 -6.73 -2.81 25.90
CA ARG A 499 -6.54 -2.41 24.50
C ARG A 499 -7.28 -1.13 24.13
N VAL A 500 -6.71 -0.37 23.21
CA VAL A 500 -7.25 0.88 22.66
C VAL A 500 -7.36 0.75 21.15
N GLN A 501 -8.54 1.05 20.58
CA GLN A 501 -8.70 1.16 19.13
C GLN A 501 -8.16 2.52 18.66
N LEU A 502 -7.42 2.50 17.55
CA LEU A 502 -6.79 3.64 16.90
C LEU A 502 -7.32 3.75 15.47
N ASP A 503 -8.12 4.76 15.19
CA ASP A 503 -8.68 5.00 13.86
C ASP A 503 -8.11 6.27 13.25
N SER A 504 -7.58 6.19 12.03
CA SER A 504 -7.10 7.34 11.23
C SER A 504 -7.83 7.44 9.89
N THR A 505 -9.17 7.34 9.93
CA THR A 505 -10.04 7.20 8.75
C THR A 505 -10.06 8.40 7.81
N GLN A 506 -9.53 9.56 8.21
CA GLN A 506 -9.42 10.75 7.39
C GLN A 506 -8.06 11.40 7.55
N TYR A 507 -7.41 11.77 6.44
CA TYR A 507 -6.17 12.55 6.44
C TYR A 507 -6.15 13.51 5.24
N ASP A 508 -5.58 14.70 5.44
CA ASP A 508 -5.27 15.59 4.32
C ASP A 508 -3.83 15.28 3.86
N ALA A 509 -3.58 15.03 2.57
CA ALA A 509 -2.24 14.82 2.03
C ALA A 509 -2.17 15.10 0.51
N MET A 510 -1.01 15.59 0.05
CA MET A 510 -0.71 15.84 -1.36
C MET A 510 -0.06 14.60 -2.01
N VAL A 511 -0.30 14.42 -3.31
CA VAL A 511 0.26 13.31 -4.11
C VAL A 511 1.78 13.39 -4.21
N ALA A 512 2.33 14.54 -4.61
CA ALA A 512 3.77 14.73 -4.78
C ALA A 512 4.30 16.00 -4.07
N GLY A 513 5.62 16.02 -3.81
CA GLY A 513 6.31 17.21 -3.32
C GLY A 513 6.72 18.22 -4.41
N LYS A 514 6.66 17.84 -5.69
CA LYS A 514 7.07 18.62 -6.88
C LYS A 514 6.49 18.02 -8.17
N GLY A 515 6.54 18.75 -9.29
CA GLY A 515 6.05 18.31 -10.61
C GLY A 515 4.52 18.44 -10.75
N ARG A 516 3.95 17.87 -11.83
CA ARG A 516 2.51 17.94 -12.18
C ARG A 516 1.60 17.68 -10.97
N LEU A 517 1.80 16.54 -10.32
CA LEU A 517 1.00 16.02 -9.19
C LEU A 517 1.18 16.78 -7.85
N SER A 518 1.97 17.87 -7.79
CA SER A 518 2.29 18.54 -6.50
C SER A 518 1.18 19.42 -5.92
N HIS A 519 0.12 19.63 -6.69
CA HIS A 519 -1.08 20.38 -6.29
C HIS A 519 -2.31 19.48 -6.12
N GLU A 520 -2.15 18.17 -6.32
CA GLU A 520 -3.24 17.19 -6.27
C GLU A 520 -3.33 16.53 -4.88
N GLU A 521 -4.55 16.26 -4.43
CA GLU A 521 -4.84 15.67 -3.13
C GLU A 521 -5.18 14.18 -3.23
N TRP A 522 -4.68 13.37 -2.30
CA TRP A 522 -4.95 11.93 -2.27
C TRP A 522 -6.43 11.57 -2.13
N ASN A 523 -7.25 12.43 -1.51
CA ASN A 523 -8.65 12.11 -1.18
C ASN A 523 -9.52 11.75 -2.40
N GLY A 524 -9.27 12.35 -3.57
CA GLY A 524 -9.95 11.97 -4.81
C GLY A 524 -9.58 10.56 -5.26
N TYR A 525 -8.28 10.28 -5.39
CA TYR A 525 -7.75 8.99 -5.82
C TYR A 525 -8.10 7.85 -4.86
N ILE A 526 -8.08 8.08 -3.54
CA ILE A 526 -8.44 7.05 -2.56
C ILE A 526 -9.88 6.55 -2.76
N ASN A 527 -10.82 7.40 -3.18
CA ASN A 527 -12.18 6.96 -3.52
C ASN A 527 -12.19 6.02 -4.75
N GLU A 528 -11.54 6.43 -5.84
CA GLU A 528 -11.47 5.66 -7.08
C GLU A 528 -10.77 4.32 -6.86
N ILE A 529 -9.62 4.33 -6.19
CA ILE A 529 -8.89 3.13 -5.78
C ILE A 529 -9.80 2.21 -4.95
N ASN A 530 -10.52 2.72 -3.96
CA ASN A 530 -11.44 1.90 -3.16
C ASN A 530 -12.60 1.30 -3.97
N TYR A 531 -13.02 1.96 -5.05
CA TYR A 531 -14.12 1.52 -5.91
C TYR A 531 -13.68 0.55 -7.03
N LYS A 532 -12.45 0.68 -7.53
CA LYS A 532 -11.86 -0.11 -8.63
C LYS A 532 -10.98 -1.28 -8.18
N THR A 533 -10.75 -1.46 -6.87
CA THR A 533 -9.82 -2.49 -6.36
C THR A 533 -10.41 -3.46 -5.35
N ALA A 534 -9.93 -4.70 -5.37
CA ALA A 534 -10.00 -5.64 -4.25
C ALA A 534 -8.91 -5.31 -3.22
N ARG A 535 -9.20 -5.48 -1.93
CA ARG A 535 -8.25 -5.30 -0.83
C ARG A 535 -7.75 -6.64 -0.30
N LEU A 536 -6.43 -6.81 -0.32
CA LEU A 536 -5.73 -7.97 0.23
C LEU A 536 -4.91 -7.55 1.46
N VAL A 537 -5.01 -8.30 2.55
CA VAL A 537 -4.23 -8.11 3.79
C VAL A 537 -3.47 -9.41 4.07
N PHE A 538 -2.19 -9.45 3.68
CA PHE A 538 -1.32 -10.61 3.92
C PHE A 538 -0.54 -10.45 5.24
N ILE A 539 -0.61 -11.44 6.12
CA ILE A 539 0.11 -11.46 7.41
C ILE A 539 1.31 -12.41 7.31
N ASN A 540 2.46 -12.02 7.85
CA ASN A 540 3.60 -12.91 8.09
C ASN A 540 4.22 -12.60 9.47
N PRO A 541 5.18 -13.41 9.97
CA PRO A 541 5.71 -13.22 11.33
C PRO A 541 6.37 -11.86 11.59
N LYS A 542 6.86 -11.20 10.54
CA LYS A 542 7.58 -9.91 10.60
C LYS A 542 6.66 -8.71 10.44
N GLN A 543 5.64 -8.77 9.56
CA GLN A 543 4.80 -7.62 9.21
C GLN A 543 3.43 -7.99 8.64
N GLU A 544 2.51 -7.03 8.72
CA GLU A 544 1.21 -7.02 8.04
C GLU A 544 1.35 -6.22 6.73
N VAL A 545 0.88 -6.77 5.60
CA VAL A 545 1.05 -6.21 4.26
C VAL A 545 -0.32 -5.99 3.62
N GLU A 546 -0.77 -4.73 3.50
CA GLU A 546 -2.03 -4.39 2.82
C GLU A 546 -1.77 -3.93 1.39
N ARG A 547 -2.46 -4.52 0.41
CA ARG A 547 -2.40 -4.15 -1.01
C ARG A 547 -3.79 -4.01 -1.59
N ARG A 548 -3.89 -3.21 -2.66
CA ARG A 548 -5.12 -2.99 -3.42
C ARG A 548 -4.86 -3.32 -4.88
N ILE A 549 -5.70 -4.17 -5.43
CA ILE A 549 -5.51 -4.84 -6.71
C ILE A 549 -6.68 -4.47 -7.62
N ALA A 550 -6.40 -3.89 -8.78
CA ALA A 550 -7.40 -3.54 -9.79
C ALA A 550 -8.17 -4.80 -10.19
N ALA A 551 -9.49 -4.72 -10.18
CA ALA A 551 -10.37 -5.85 -10.44
C ALA A 551 -11.73 -5.34 -10.95
N PRO A 552 -12.44 -6.12 -11.78
CA PRO A 552 -13.76 -5.74 -12.27
C PRO A 552 -14.78 -5.60 -11.14
N VAL A 553 -15.74 -4.68 -11.31
CA VAL A 553 -16.86 -4.53 -10.35
C VAL A 553 -17.81 -5.72 -10.45
N ASP A 554 -18.21 -6.13 -11.66
CA ASP A 554 -18.88 -7.41 -11.91
C ASP A 554 -18.11 -8.20 -12.98
N LEU A 555 -17.88 -9.49 -12.73
CA LEU A 555 -17.22 -10.42 -13.66
C LEU A 555 -18.10 -10.77 -14.87
N GLU A 556 -19.38 -10.44 -14.81
CA GLU A 556 -20.40 -10.80 -15.82
C GLU A 556 -20.84 -9.60 -16.68
N ASP A 557 -20.28 -8.42 -16.44
CA ASP A 557 -20.55 -7.24 -17.28
C ASP A 557 -19.92 -7.47 -18.67
N PRO A 558 -20.70 -7.48 -19.76
CA PRO A 558 -20.15 -7.66 -21.11
C PRO A 558 -19.25 -6.51 -21.57
N GLU A 559 -19.34 -5.34 -20.92
CA GLU A 559 -18.47 -4.18 -21.17
C GLU A 559 -17.23 -4.18 -20.23
N ASN A 560 -17.02 -5.25 -19.43
CA ASN A 560 -15.84 -5.36 -18.59
C ASN A 560 -14.55 -5.55 -19.40
N ALA A 561 -13.68 -4.55 -19.33
CA ALA A 561 -12.34 -4.56 -19.93
C ALA A 561 -11.19 -4.70 -18.91
N TYR A 562 -11.48 -4.90 -17.61
CA TYR A 562 -10.43 -5.19 -16.63
C TYR A 562 -9.83 -6.59 -16.87
N PRO A 563 -8.49 -6.74 -16.85
CA PRO A 563 -7.85 -8.04 -16.89
C PRO A 563 -8.34 -8.98 -15.79
N ASP A 564 -8.69 -10.22 -16.16
CA ASP A 564 -8.93 -11.31 -15.22
C ASP A 564 -7.70 -11.51 -14.32
N ILE A 565 -7.87 -11.40 -13.00
CA ILE A 565 -6.83 -11.63 -12.01
C ILE A 565 -7.34 -12.51 -10.86
N THR A 566 -6.56 -13.53 -10.51
CA THR A 566 -6.85 -14.47 -9.42
C THR A 566 -6.06 -14.13 -8.15
N VAL A 567 -6.48 -14.68 -7.00
CA VAL A 567 -5.83 -14.41 -5.70
C VAL A 567 -4.36 -14.81 -5.68
N ASP A 568 -3.97 -15.92 -6.32
CA ASP A 568 -2.58 -16.35 -6.44
C ASP A 568 -1.72 -15.42 -7.31
N GLU A 569 -2.23 -15.01 -8.46
CA GLU A 569 -1.59 -13.99 -9.31
C GLU A 569 -1.43 -12.67 -8.53
N ALA A 570 -2.50 -12.21 -7.87
CA ALA A 570 -2.50 -10.99 -7.08
C ALA A 570 -1.48 -11.02 -5.93
N LEU A 571 -1.36 -12.14 -5.21
CA LEU A 571 -0.30 -12.33 -4.22
C LEU A 571 1.10 -12.26 -4.86
N SER A 572 1.30 -12.90 -6.01
CA SER A 572 2.60 -12.94 -6.70
C SER A 572 3.07 -11.58 -7.22
N ILE A 573 2.15 -10.68 -7.59
CA ILE A 573 2.49 -9.34 -8.11
C ILE A 573 2.55 -8.26 -7.02
N ALA A 574 1.85 -8.46 -5.89
CA ALA A 574 1.66 -7.43 -4.87
C ALA A 574 2.38 -7.69 -3.54
N VAL A 575 2.75 -8.94 -3.25
CA VAL A 575 3.47 -9.33 -2.03
C VAL A 575 4.86 -9.82 -2.40
N ASP A 576 5.83 -8.89 -2.37
CA ASP A 576 7.25 -9.19 -2.60
C ASP A 576 7.72 -10.40 -1.74
N ASP A 577 8.56 -11.24 -2.34
CA ASP A 577 9.07 -12.51 -1.79
C ASP A 577 8.02 -13.60 -1.44
N PHE A 578 6.73 -13.44 -1.79
CA PHE A 578 5.73 -14.52 -1.67
C PHE A 578 5.81 -15.50 -2.87
N LYS A 579 5.74 -16.81 -2.59
CA LYS A 579 5.55 -17.86 -3.61
C LYS A 579 5.03 -19.17 -3.03
N GLU A 580 4.38 -19.97 -3.87
CA GLU A 580 4.15 -21.39 -3.60
C GLU A 580 5.48 -22.17 -3.72
N THR A 581 5.64 -23.24 -2.93
CA THR A 581 6.80 -24.14 -2.95
C THR A 581 6.49 -25.39 -3.76
N ALA A 582 7.52 -26.10 -4.23
CA ALA A 582 7.35 -27.32 -5.02
C ALA A 582 6.52 -28.41 -4.31
N ASP A 583 6.55 -28.42 -2.98
CA ASP A 583 5.85 -29.40 -2.12
C ASP A 583 4.46 -28.92 -1.68
N LYS A 584 3.87 -27.91 -2.36
CA LYS A 584 2.55 -27.29 -2.06
C LYS A 584 2.43 -26.57 -0.71
N GLY A 585 3.54 -26.31 -0.04
CA GLY A 585 3.62 -25.30 1.01
C GLY A 585 3.82 -23.90 0.42
N PHE A 586 4.01 -22.90 1.28
CA PHE A 586 4.16 -21.49 0.92
C PHE A 586 5.44 -20.91 1.54
N GLN A 587 6.03 -19.94 0.85
CA GLN A 587 7.21 -19.21 1.30
C GLN A 587 6.95 -17.71 1.24
N TYR A 588 7.38 -17.00 2.28
CA TYR A 588 7.51 -15.54 2.30
C TYR A 588 8.92 -15.16 2.76
N GLY A 589 9.78 -14.68 1.87
CA GLY A 589 11.16 -14.36 2.19
C GLY A 589 11.94 -15.60 2.67
N SER A 590 12.29 -15.66 3.95
CA SER A 590 12.89 -16.84 4.59
C SER A 590 11.93 -17.67 5.46
N TYR A 591 10.66 -17.26 5.56
CA TYR A 591 9.64 -17.99 6.31
C TYR A 591 8.95 -19.02 5.41
N ILE A 592 8.78 -20.25 5.89
CA ILE A 592 8.03 -21.33 5.22
C ILE A 592 6.92 -21.83 6.14
N PHE A 593 5.77 -22.14 5.56
CA PHE A 593 4.56 -22.65 6.23
C PHE A 593 3.73 -23.51 5.26
N GLU A 594 2.99 -24.48 5.79
CA GLU A 594 2.28 -25.49 4.96
C GLU A 594 0.84 -25.09 4.60
N SER A 595 0.23 -24.19 5.37
CA SER A 595 -1.20 -23.89 5.27
C SER A 595 -1.49 -22.39 5.31
N LEU A 596 -2.47 -21.97 4.52
CA LEU A 596 -3.04 -20.63 4.52
C LEU A 596 -4.46 -20.63 5.11
N HIS A 597 -4.80 -19.54 5.76
CA HIS A 597 -6.14 -19.22 6.25
C HIS A 597 -6.61 -17.92 5.60
N PHE A 598 -7.73 -18.00 4.89
CA PHE A 598 -8.40 -16.88 4.24
C PHE A 598 -9.58 -16.43 5.11
N ILE A 599 -9.64 -15.15 5.45
CA ILE A 599 -10.71 -14.56 6.24
C ILE A 599 -11.37 -13.49 5.37
N TYR A 600 -12.66 -13.69 5.08
CA TYR A 600 -13.47 -12.82 4.23
C TYR A 600 -14.43 -11.99 5.07
N ASP A 601 -14.79 -10.79 4.61
CA ASP A 601 -16.04 -10.18 5.04
C ASP A 601 -17.26 -10.89 4.42
N GLU A 602 -18.45 -10.57 4.94
CA GLU A 602 -19.70 -11.23 4.54
C GLU A 602 -20.01 -11.05 3.03
N ALA A 603 -19.81 -9.85 2.49
CA ALA A 603 -20.06 -9.53 1.08
C ALA A 603 -19.08 -10.26 0.12
N THR A 604 -17.82 -10.40 0.52
CA THR A 604 -16.82 -11.17 -0.24
C THR A 604 -17.19 -12.65 -0.21
N ALA A 605 -17.64 -13.18 0.92
CA ALA A 605 -18.08 -14.57 1.03
C ALA A 605 -19.28 -14.90 0.12
N GLU A 606 -20.30 -14.02 0.02
CA GLU A 606 -21.39 -14.16 -0.96
C GLU A 606 -20.86 -14.22 -2.40
N THR A 607 -19.82 -13.43 -2.70
CA THR A 607 -19.19 -13.39 -4.02
C THR A 607 -18.38 -14.68 -4.31
N VAL A 608 -17.69 -15.22 -3.30
CA VAL A 608 -17.05 -16.55 -3.38
C VAL A 608 -18.08 -17.64 -3.67
N GLU A 609 -19.23 -17.63 -3.00
CA GLU A 609 -20.32 -18.56 -3.29
C GLU A 609 -20.89 -18.40 -4.72
N LYS A 610 -21.07 -17.16 -5.20
CA LYS A 610 -21.51 -16.87 -6.58
C LYS A 610 -20.56 -17.49 -7.61
N GLN A 611 -19.24 -17.40 -7.39
CA GLN A 611 -18.24 -18.01 -8.27
C GLN A 611 -18.19 -19.54 -8.14
N ALA A 612 -18.25 -20.08 -6.92
CA ALA A 612 -18.25 -21.53 -6.68
C ALA A 612 -19.42 -22.24 -7.37
N ARG A 613 -20.63 -21.68 -7.32
CA ARG A 613 -21.84 -22.22 -7.96
C ARG A 613 -21.76 -22.30 -9.49
N LYS A 614 -20.81 -21.61 -10.13
CA LYS A 614 -20.55 -21.68 -11.58
C LYS A 614 -19.56 -22.79 -11.96
N GLN A 615 -18.83 -23.34 -11.00
CA GLN A 615 -17.92 -24.45 -11.24
C GLN A 615 -18.71 -25.77 -11.39
N LEU A 616 -18.24 -26.67 -12.25
CA LEU A 616 -18.89 -27.96 -12.53
C LEU A 616 -19.13 -28.84 -11.29
N ASN A 617 -18.29 -28.69 -10.26
CA ASN A 617 -18.35 -29.38 -8.98
C ASN A 617 -18.98 -28.54 -7.85
N GLY A 618 -19.46 -27.33 -8.16
CA GLY A 618 -20.00 -26.37 -7.18
C GLY A 618 -18.98 -25.80 -6.19
N LYS A 619 -17.67 -25.94 -6.46
CA LYS A 619 -16.58 -25.66 -5.52
C LYS A 619 -15.43 -24.88 -6.16
N ILE A 620 -14.86 -23.93 -5.44
CA ILE A 620 -13.71 -23.14 -5.87
C ILE A 620 -12.51 -23.31 -4.93
N ASP A 621 -11.30 -23.16 -5.45
CA ASP A 621 -10.07 -23.00 -4.66
C ASP A 621 -9.90 -21.50 -4.35
N PRO A 622 -9.77 -21.10 -3.07
CA PRO A 622 -9.47 -19.73 -2.68
C PRO A 622 -8.28 -19.09 -3.42
N MET A 623 -7.24 -19.85 -3.76
CA MET A 623 -6.10 -19.33 -4.53
C MET A 623 -6.46 -19.03 -6.00
N LYS A 624 -7.46 -19.72 -6.56
CA LYS A 624 -7.96 -19.54 -7.94
C LYS A 624 -9.24 -18.71 -8.02
N LEU A 625 -9.68 -18.11 -6.91
CA LEU A 625 -10.78 -17.16 -6.87
C LEU A 625 -10.42 -15.95 -7.75
N LYS A 626 -11.32 -15.54 -8.65
CA LYS A 626 -11.17 -14.28 -9.38
C LYS A 626 -11.52 -13.12 -8.48
N LEU A 627 -10.67 -12.08 -8.45
CA LEU A 627 -10.95 -10.89 -7.67
C LEU A 627 -12.08 -10.06 -8.29
N GLN A 628 -12.82 -9.37 -7.44
CA GLN A 628 -13.74 -8.30 -7.82
C GLN A 628 -13.45 -7.06 -6.96
N ALA A 629 -13.71 -5.88 -7.50
CA ALA A 629 -13.56 -4.65 -6.74
C ALA A 629 -14.42 -4.69 -5.46
N LYS A 630 -13.93 -4.02 -4.41
CA LYS A 630 -14.53 -3.96 -3.06
C LYS A 630 -14.48 -5.27 -2.25
N MET A 631 -13.99 -6.38 -2.79
CA MET A 631 -13.66 -7.56 -1.98
C MET A 631 -12.66 -7.19 -0.86
N ASN A 632 -12.82 -7.77 0.32
CA ASN A 632 -11.87 -7.69 1.44
C ASN A 632 -11.43 -9.10 1.85
N ILE A 633 -10.15 -9.41 1.68
CA ILE A 633 -9.56 -10.71 1.96
C ILE A 633 -8.34 -10.53 2.87
N GLN A 634 -8.38 -11.12 4.06
CA GLN A 634 -7.21 -11.32 4.92
C GLN A 634 -6.65 -12.72 4.69
N ILE A 635 -5.33 -12.83 4.55
CA ILE A 635 -4.61 -14.06 4.20
C ILE A 635 -3.45 -14.21 5.19
N THR A 636 -3.38 -15.33 5.90
CA THR A 636 -2.38 -15.56 6.95
C THR A 636 -1.93 -17.01 6.97
N PRO A 637 -0.69 -17.32 7.38
CA PRO A 637 -0.30 -18.67 7.74
C PRO A 637 -1.24 -19.27 8.79
N LYS A 638 -1.38 -20.60 8.76
CA LYS A 638 -1.98 -21.40 9.82
C LYS A 638 -0.99 -22.48 10.27
N GLY A 639 -0.95 -22.74 11.57
CA GLY A 639 -0.05 -23.73 12.16
C GLY A 639 1.39 -23.22 12.25
N TRP A 640 2.35 -24.14 12.07
CA TRP A 640 3.77 -23.83 12.23
C TRP A 640 4.35 -23.02 11.07
N VAL A 641 5.12 -21.98 11.42
CA VAL A 641 5.92 -21.18 10.49
C VAL A 641 7.38 -21.23 10.93
N THR A 642 8.30 -21.55 10.02
CA THR A 642 9.73 -21.63 10.34
C THR A 642 10.54 -20.66 9.49
N ASN A 643 11.41 -19.87 10.12
CA ASN A 643 12.39 -19.02 9.44
C ASN A 643 13.66 -19.83 9.12
N GLN A 644 13.85 -20.21 7.85
CA GLN A 644 14.97 -21.05 7.42
C GLN A 644 16.35 -20.43 7.61
N LYS A 645 16.46 -19.10 7.79
CA LYS A 645 17.75 -18.42 8.00
C LYS A 645 18.20 -18.40 9.46
N THR A 646 17.26 -18.33 10.41
CA THR A 646 17.54 -18.18 11.84
C THR A 646 17.23 -19.45 12.64
N GLY A 647 16.38 -20.33 12.12
CA GLY A 647 15.83 -21.49 12.84
C GLY A 647 14.64 -21.15 13.74
N GLU A 648 14.25 -19.88 13.85
CA GLU A 648 13.11 -19.42 14.65
C GLU A 648 11.81 -20.08 14.17
N LYS A 649 10.98 -20.50 15.11
CA LYS A 649 9.64 -21.05 14.86
C LYS A 649 8.57 -20.16 15.47
N TYR A 650 7.44 -20.09 14.80
CA TYR A 650 6.26 -19.33 15.19
C TYR A 650 5.04 -20.24 14.99
N TYR A 651 3.94 -19.95 15.66
CA TYR A 651 2.68 -20.68 15.46
C TYR A 651 1.50 -19.71 15.27
N TYR A 652 0.60 -20.07 14.37
CA TYR A 652 -0.63 -19.33 14.06
C TYR A 652 -1.83 -20.21 14.39
N ASP A 653 -2.76 -19.69 15.18
CA ASP A 653 -3.94 -20.43 15.64
C ASP A 653 -5.02 -20.59 14.56
N GLU A 654 -6.14 -21.23 14.93
CA GLU A 654 -7.31 -21.44 14.06
C GLU A 654 -8.05 -20.14 13.65
N LYS A 655 -7.65 -18.98 14.19
CA LYS A 655 -8.13 -17.64 13.82
C LYS A 655 -7.08 -16.85 13.02
N GLY A 656 -5.94 -17.47 12.72
CA GLY A 656 -4.83 -16.83 12.03
C GLY A 656 -4.07 -15.80 12.89
N ILE A 657 -4.16 -15.91 14.22
CA ILE A 657 -3.43 -15.05 15.16
C ILE A 657 -2.09 -15.70 15.48
N LYS A 658 -1.00 -14.94 15.34
CA LYS A 658 0.34 -15.34 15.81
C LYS A 658 0.33 -15.43 17.33
N VAL A 659 0.57 -16.62 17.88
CA VAL A 659 0.49 -16.85 19.33
C VAL A 659 1.70 -16.27 20.08
N THR A 660 1.48 -15.86 21.32
CA THR A 660 2.49 -15.38 22.29
C THR A 660 2.23 -16.04 23.65
N ASP A 661 3.20 -16.04 24.57
CA ASP A 661 3.11 -16.72 25.85
C ASP A 661 2.90 -18.25 25.71
N THR A 662 2.32 -18.90 26.73
CA THR A 662 2.17 -20.36 26.78
C THR A 662 0.89 -20.83 26.09
N HIS A 663 1.04 -21.74 25.14
CA HIS A 663 -0.06 -22.42 24.45
C HIS A 663 0.11 -23.93 24.45
N ILE A 664 -1.00 -24.66 24.31
CA ILE A 664 -1.02 -26.11 24.07
C ILE A 664 -1.37 -26.33 22.61
N ILE A 665 -0.48 -27.01 21.88
CA ILE A 665 -0.59 -27.32 20.45
C ILE A 665 -0.44 -28.84 20.33
N GLU A 666 -1.45 -29.51 19.77
CA GLU A 666 -1.46 -30.97 19.59
C GLU A 666 -1.16 -31.75 20.90
N GLY A 667 -1.69 -31.25 22.03
CA GLY A 667 -1.48 -31.81 23.37
C GLY A 667 -0.14 -31.44 24.02
N LYS A 668 0.84 -30.93 23.26
CA LYS A 668 2.14 -30.50 23.78
C LYS A 668 2.11 -29.02 24.18
N GLN A 669 2.72 -28.69 25.31
CA GLN A 669 2.85 -27.31 25.76
C GLN A 669 4.07 -26.65 25.09
N TYR A 670 3.94 -25.37 24.74
CA TYR A 670 5.01 -24.54 24.18
C TYR A 670 4.94 -23.13 24.78
N TYR A 671 6.06 -22.42 24.84
CA TYR A 671 6.09 -21.00 25.21
C TYR A 671 6.74 -20.16 24.10
N PHE A 672 6.01 -19.15 23.65
CA PHE A 672 6.42 -18.18 22.66
C PHE A 672 6.70 -16.84 23.38
N ASP A 673 7.69 -16.09 22.92
CA ASP A 673 7.94 -14.75 23.46
C ASP A 673 6.93 -13.71 22.94
N LYS A 674 7.13 -12.45 23.35
CA LYS A 674 6.29 -11.30 22.95
C LYS A 674 6.30 -11.02 21.44
N ASP A 675 7.34 -11.47 20.73
CA ASP A 675 7.49 -11.29 19.29
C ASP A 675 6.97 -12.55 18.53
N GLY A 676 6.47 -13.55 19.27
CA GLY A 676 5.89 -14.80 18.79
C GLY A 676 6.91 -15.90 18.48
N VAL A 677 8.17 -15.74 18.92
CA VAL A 677 9.25 -16.70 18.66
C VAL A 677 9.18 -17.82 19.72
N LEU A 678 9.11 -19.07 19.27
CA LEU A 678 9.22 -20.25 20.12
C LEU A 678 10.56 -20.26 20.85
N GLN A 679 10.50 -20.33 22.17
CA GLN A 679 11.67 -20.40 23.03
C GLN A 679 12.01 -21.85 23.38
N ASN A 680 13.24 -22.12 23.83
CA ASN A 680 13.58 -23.39 24.50
C ASN A 680 13.06 -23.47 25.95
N ILE A 681 12.05 -22.65 26.26
CA ILE A 681 11.32 -22.59 27.52
C ILE A 681 9.96 -23.23 27.25
N LEU A 682 9.49 -24.03 28.20
CA LEU A 682 8.20 -24.72 28.15
C LEU A 682 7.12 -23.94 28.91
N PHE A 683 7.50 -23.35 30.04
CA PHE A 683 6.59 -22.63 30.92
C PHE A 683 7.33 -21.63 31.80
N LYS A 684 6.69 -20.49 32.10
CA LYS A 684 7.12 -19.56 33.15
C LYS A 684 6.02 -19.44 34.19
N LEU A 685 6.34 -19.73 35.43
CA LEU A 685 5.40 -19.70 36.54
C LEU A 685 5.96 -18.82 37.66
N GLY A 686 5.38 -17.64 37.86
CA GLY A 686 5.88 -16.71 38.87
C GLY A 686 4.85 -15.67 39.29
N SER A 687 5.02 -15.18 40.51
CA SER A 687 4.36 -13.98 41.03
C SER A 687 5.37 -13.14 41.82
N TYR A 688 4.90 -12.14 42.57
CA TYR A 688 5.73 -11.28 43.44
C TYR A 688 6.61 -12.04 44.46
N PHE A 689 6.30 -13.30 44.76
CA PHE A 689 7.00 -14.07 45.79
C PHE A 689 8.20 -14.87 45.26
N GLY A 690 8.12 -15.41 44.05
CA GLY A 690 9.14 -16.26 43.46
C GLY A 690 8.74 -16.71 42.06
N LYS A 691 9.73 -17.07 41.25
CA LYS A 691 9.57 -17.41 39.83
C LYS A 691 10.32 -18.71 39.48
N LEU A 692 9.62 -19.60 38.78
CA LEU A 692 10.15 -20.79 38.14
C LEU A 692 10.12 -20.64 36.62
N ILE A 693 11.19 -21.09 35.99
CA ILE A 693 11.27 -21.32 34.55
C ILE A 693 11.38 -22.82 34.34
N PHE A 694 10.54 -23.39 33.48
CA PHE A 694 10.67 -24.76 33.01
C PHE A 694 11.20 -24.73 31.57
N SER A 695 12.28 -25.46 31.29
CA SER A 695 12.89 -25.59 29.97
C SER A 695 13.00 -27.07 29.59
N VAL A 696 13.25 -27.34 28.31
CA VAL A 696 13.50 -28.70 27.82
C VAL A 696 14.84 -28.71 27.12
N GLU A 697 15.73 -29.63 27.49
CA GLU A 697 16.98 -29.86 26.77
C GLU A 697 16.97 -31.29 26.24
N GLU A 698 17.14 -31.44 24.92
CA GLU A 698 16.96 -32.68 24.15
C GLU A 698 15.58 -33.33 24.35
N ASP A 699 15.44 -34.18 25.36
CA ASP A 699 14.26 -34.98 25.72
C ASP A 699 13.92 -34.87 27.23
N THR A 700 14.57 -33.96 27.96
CA THR A 700 14.57 -33.91 29.44
C THR A 700 14.03 -32.57 29.94
N LEU A 701 13.11 -32.61 30.90
CA LEU A 701 12.54 -31.43 31.56
C LEU A 701 13.47 -30.90 32.64
N HIS A 702 13.80 -29.62 32.53
CA HIS A 702 14.56 -28.86 33.51
C HIS A 702 13.70 -27.78 34.16
N ALA A 703 14.04 -27.42 35.39
CA ALA A 703 13.46 -26.30 36.11
C ALA A 703 14.53 -25.44 36.78
N GLU A 704 14.39 -24.13 36.67
CA GLU A 704 15.26 -23.12 37.28
C GLU A 704 14.43 -22.18 38.19
N ALA A 705 15.04 -21.72 39.27
CA ALA A 705 14.46 -20.74 40.19
C ALA A 705 15.21 -19.41 40.05
N GLU A 706 14.53 -18.38 39.54
CA GLU A 706 15.13 -17.09 39.18
C GLU A 706 15.31 -16.17 40.40
N ASP A 707 14.38 -16.28 41.38
CA ASP A 707 14.41 -15.54 42.64
C ASP A 707 14.45 -16.47 43.86
N GLY A 708 15.33 -16.14 44.82
CA GLY A 708 15.78 -17.06 45.85
C GLY A 708 14.77 -17.40 46.97
N GLY A 709 14.51 -18.71 47.13
CA GLY A 709 14.13 -19.33 48.42
C GLY A 709 12.69 -19.11 48.92
N LYS A 710 11.85 -18.38 48.19
CA LYS A 710 10.43 -18.17 48.51
C LYS A 710 9.54 -19.05 47.62
N GLY A 711 8.31 -19.29 48.05
CA GLY A 711 7.30 -19.94 47.21
C GLY A 711 6.80 -19.03 46.08
N ILE A 712 6.09 -19.60 45.12
CA ILE A 712 5.43 -18.91 44.01
C ILE A 712 4.20 -18.12 44.51
N GLY A 713 3.56 -18.55 45.61
CA GLY A 713 2.38 -17.90 46.16
C GLY A 713 2.09 -18.23 47.63
N HIS A 714 1.10 -17.55 48.20
CA HIS A 714 0.62 -17.79 49.58
C HIS A 714 -0.48 -18.86 49.68
N PHE A 715 -1.01 -19.35 48.56
CA PHE A 715 -2.10 -20.32 48.53
C PHE A 715 -1.56 -21.76 48.46
N SER A 716 -2.31 -22.73 48.99
CA SER A 716 -1.96 -24.17 48.87
C SER A 716 -2.42 -24.76 47.53
N LYS A 717 -2.28 -24.00 46.44
CA LYS A 717 -2.63 -24.51 45.11
C LYS A 717 -1.52 -25.42 44.64
N LYS A 718 -1.89 -26.60 44.15
CA LYS A 718 -0.94 -27.54 43.60
C LYS A 718 -0.83 -27.43 42.09
N TRP A 719 0.33 -27.81 41.59
CA TRP A 719 0.71 -27.81 40.20
C TRP A 719 1.21 -29.19 39.80
N ASN A 720 0.62 -29.73 38.73
CA ASN A 720 0.89 -31.04 38.19
C ASN A 720 1.93 -30.93 37.06
N VAL A 721 2.90 -31.83 37.06
CA VAL A 721 3.91 -31.98 36.00
C VAL A 721 3.68 -33.30 35.29
N TYR A 722 3.33 -33.22 34.01
CA TYR A 722 3.08 -34.36 33.13
C TYR A 722 4.24 -34.55 32.15
N SER A 723 4.53 -35.81 31.82
CA SER A 723 5.40 -36.23 30.72
C SER A 723 4.67 -37.28 29.89
N ASP A 724 4.58 -37.08 28.57
CA ASP A 724 3.79 -37.91 27.65
C ASP A 724 2.38 -38.23 28.20
N ASP A 725 1.68 -37.17 28.66
CA ASP A 725 0.39 -37.16 29.37
C ASP A 725 0.28 -37.95 30.69
N ASN A 726 1.34 -38.62 31.14
CA ASN A 726 1.41 -39.28 32.45
C ASN A 726 1.78 -38.26 33.54
N LEU A 727 1.04 -38.25 34.65
CA LEU A 727 1.38 -37.42 35.82
C LEU A 727 2.65 -37.98 36.49
N ILE A 728 3.73 -37.21 36.49
CA ILE A 728 5.03 -37.63 37.05
C ILE A 728 5.20 -37.13 38.48
N THR A 729 4.87 -35.86 38.73
CA THR A 729 5.03 -35.24 40.05
C THR A 729 4.11 -34.05 40.24
N GLN A 730 4.03 -33.54 41.47
CA GLN A 730 3.17 -32.45 41.89
C GLN A 730 3.89 -31.58 42.94
N PHE A 731 3.73 -30.25 42.87
CA PHE A 731 4.27 -29.31 43.86
C PHE A 731 3.24 -28.27 44.30
N ASP A 732 3.40 -27.69 45.49
CA ASP A 732 2.52 -26.65 46.05
C ASP A 732 3.12 -25.25 45.86
N GLU A 733 2.31 -24.23 45.55
CA GLU A 733 2.74 -22.83 45.37
C GLU A 733 3.53 -22.25 46.56
N LYS A 734 3.35 -22.75 47.79
CA LYS A 734 4.15 -22.33 48.97
C LYS A 734 5.55 -22.92 49.00
N THR A 735 5.80 -23.98 48.24
CA THR A 735 7.11 -24.68 48.23
C THR A 735 8.17 -23.73 47.69
N PRO A 736 9.31 -23.51 48.37
CA PRO A 736 10.37 -22.66 47.87
C PRO A 736 10.77 -23.04 46.44
N THR A 737 10.84 -22.05 45.54
CA THR A 737 11.17 -22.23 44.12
C THR A 737 12.43 -23.07 43.92
N ALA A 738 13.50 -22.79 44.67
CA ALA A 738 14.74 -23.56 44.63
C ALA A 738 14.55 -25.05 45.00
N VAL A 739 13.64 -25.36 45.94
CA VAL A 739 13.32 -26.76 46.31
C VAL A 739 12.55 -27.43 45.18
N VAL A 740 11.54 -26.76 44.60
CA VAL A 740 10.80 -27.29 43.43
C VAL A 740 11.75 -27.56 42.26
N ALA A 741 12.56 -26.58 41.87
CA ALA A 741 13.52 -26.68 40.79
C ALA A 741 14.50 -27.85 41.00
N SER A 742 15.11 -27.95 42.19
CA SER A 742 16.00 -29.06 42.52
C SER A 742 15.31 -30.43 42.48
N THR A 743 14.04 -30.51 42.89
CA THR A 743 13.25 -31.76 42.88
C THR A 743 12.96 -32.21 41.45
N ILE A 744 12.54 -31.29 40.57
CA ILE A 744 12.28 -31.58 39.15
C ILE A 744 13.55 -32.08 38.45
N ASN A 745 14.67 -31.36 38.63
CA ASN A 745 15.94 -31.75 38.01
C ASN A 745 16.47 -33.09 38.52
N GLN A 746 16.26 -33.43 39.80
CA GLN A 746 16.65 -34.73 40.36
C GLN A 746 15.80 -35.90 39.84
N LEU A 747 14.55 -35.66 39.43
CA LEU A 747 13.69 -36.70 38.87
C LEU A 747 14.08 -37.10 37.43
N ASN A 748 14.94 -36.32 36.75
CA ASN A 748 15.42 -36.58 35.39
C ASN A 748 14.27 -36.94 34.43
N ILE A 749 13.23 -36.11 34.44
CA ILE A 749 11.95 -36.40 33.79
C ILE A 749 12.12 -36.32 32.27
N LYS A 750 12.13 -37.48 31.62
CA LYS A 750 12.21 -37.61 30.16
C LYS A 750 10.84 -37.77 29.51
N GLY A 751 10.70 -37.34 28.27
CA GLY A 751 9.49 -37.50 27.47
C GLY A 751 9.54 -36.82 26.11
N SER A 752 8.56 -37.14 25.25
CA SER A 752 8.36 -36.48 23.96
C SER A 752 7.45 -35.24 24.03
N SER A 753 6.68 -35.13 25.11
CA SER A 753 5.88 -33.96 25.47
C SER A 753 5.88 -33.73 26.97
N PHE A 754 5.72 -32.47 27.36
CA PHE A 754 5.63 -32.05 28.76
C PHE A 754 4.48 -31.06 28.91
N ARG A 755 3.84 -31.05 30.09
CA ARG A 755 2.76 -30.11 30.43
C ARG A 755 2.80 -29.78 31.91
N ILE A 756 2.74 -28.50 32.26
CA ILE A 756 2.69 -28.01 33.65
C ILE A 756 1.41 -27.20 33.82
N ALA A 757 0.52 -27.67 34.69
CA ALA A 757 -0.82 -27.11 34.86
C ALA A 757 -1.26 -27.15 36.33
N PRO A 758 -2.13 -26.23 36.78
CA PRO A 758 -2.68 -26.28 38.13
C PRO A 758 -3.56 -27.54 38.31
N GLU A 759 -3.60 -28.08 39.52
CA GLU A 759 -4.47 -29.19 39.90
C GLU A 759 -5.94 -28.74 39.73
N VAL A 760 -6.64 -29.33 38.77
CA VAL A 760 -8.08 -29.06 38.56
C VAL A 760 -8.84 -29.73 39.69
N LEU A 761 -9.20 -28.94 40.70
CA LEU A 761 -10.19 -29.33 41.68
C LEU A 761 -11.54 -29.50 40.98
N VAL A 762 -11.88 -30.75 40.67
CA VAL A 762 -13.26 -31.12 40.30
C VAL A 762 -14.14 -30.80 41.50
N GLN A 763 -14.81 -29.66 41.46
CA GLN A 763 -15.98 -29.44 42.31
C GLN A 763 -17.06 -30.41 41.83
N THR A 764 -17.13 -31.57 42.49
CA THR A 764 -18.30 -32.43 42.40
C THR A 764 -19.48 -31.67 43.01
N SER A 765 -20.26 -30.99 42.16
CA SER A 765 -21.57 -30.47 42.54
C SER A 765 -22.41 -31.62 43.08
N HIS A 766 -22.97 -31.45 44.29
CA HIS A 766 -23.66 -32.53 45.00
C HIS A 766 -25.08 -32.85 44.45
N ASP A 767 -25.35 -32.44 43.21
CA ASP A 767 -26.55 -32.75 42.45
C ASP A 767 -26.13 -33.33 41.10
N GLY A 768 -26.20 -34.67 41.00
CA GLY A 768 -25.80 -35.39 39.80
C GLY A 768 -26.80 -35.22 38.66
N LYS A 769 -26.45 -34.39 37.67
CA LYS A 769 -26.95 -34.44 36.28
C LYS A 769 -25.84 -33.90 35.36
N ILE A 770 -25.43 -34.74 34.42
CA ILE A 770 -24.54 -34.42 33.30
C ILE A 770 -25.41 -33.94 32.13
#